data_AF-A0A0P7VLL2-F1
#
_entry.id   AF-A0A0P7VLL2-F1
#
_cell.length_a   1.000
_cell.length_b   1.000
_cell.length_c   1.000
_cell.angle_alpha   90.00
_cell.angle_beta   90.00
_cell.angle_gamma   90.00
#
_symmetry.space_group_name_H-M   'P 1'
#
loop_
_entity.id
_entity.type
_entity.pdbx_description
1 polymer ?
#
loop_
_entity_poly.entity_id
_entity_poly.type
_entity_poly.pdbx_seq_one_letter_code
_entity_poly.pdbx_strand_id
1 'polypeptide(L)'
;MAKSPRSGGSETVSEDLDPARTLPDETHPDFVAGQVTESEDHGGYAMDELTPVPGGPIPGPIPGPIPGPQPLPGPIPRPIPHPAPIPHPAPFPLPSFCSAVSGRYSYAPRPAPVPVPSPLPIGPTAPRTPILPFNLLRITVRVDVDRFMPQGRISVEWNRLIPNQRAHVVAEVTSDRCLSLNNRVITANIVYRDGDPNAIQGTTLTFRARRVSGFNYGKYTLEISGGGATTRTYQLSFQSTSFDNVDFEVDRVANAGAIVTAYDTADHPTRPADLPAETLSLATVYERAGFEVTMSPNASVIPTSGAGGNGTWSDAEMHNAMVTYWSRFDNRPQWALWVLYAARHDQGRSLGGVMFDDIGPNHRQGTAIFTDSFIKDVPPGDPDPAGWRRRMEFWTAVHEMGHAFNLAHSWQKALGVSDGAPGDPWIPLANEPEARSFMNYPFRVSGGESSFFSDFRFRFSDDELVFMRHAPRRFVQMGNSDWFVNHGFEAPEALSRSGNWTLQIRPNRASNAYRFLEPVTMELKLTNSSGQAVAMDPDMLEDGRHITVFLQREGARTRQWRPLMTRCHEDHAEKLDPGESIYGAHMISSGGDGFLIDEAGFYKIQAAIDLGGEIVVSNVLRVHVAPPEGREEARLAPDFFTEDVARVLAFAGAPALEGANAVLGELVARAPDNPAAAHARVALSAPGLRDFKVLDAEAGRDGLAIRTIANKVGQAAKAQAEALLKTPDLAADTIGHIPYFGQLRTVAEALEAHGDTDKAVDVMEKTIKVMKDRAILASVIDNAERRLKRRG
;
A
#
# COMPACT_ATOMS: atom_id res chain seq x y z
N MET A 1 -5.67 -51.53 -57.30
CA MET A 1 -6.45 -51.18 -58.50
C MET A 1 -7.89 -50.91 -58.07
N ALA A 2 -8.41 -49.75 -58.51
CA ALA A 2 -9.75 -49.13 -58.43
C ALA A 2 -10.98 -50.02 -58.09
N LYS A 3 -12.06 -49.53 -57.45
CA LYS A 3 -12.82 -48.28 -57.71
C LYS A 3 -13.59 -47.76 -56.47
N SER A 4 -13.80 -46.44 -56.47
CA SER A 4 -14.63 -45.61 -55.55
C SER A 4 -16.11 -46.02 -55.42
N PRO A 5 -16.80 -45.43 -54.43
CA PRO A 5 -17.83 -44.44 -54.79
C PRO A 5 -17.75 -43.11 -53.99
N ARG A 6 -18.69 -42.24 -54.35
CA ARG A 6 -18.70 -40.76 -54.32
C ARG A 6 -18.91 -40.09 -52.96
N SER A 7 -18.45 -38.84 -52.97
CA SER A 7 -18.60 -37.72 -52.04
C SER A 7 -20.03 -37.31 -51.68
N GLY A 8 -20.23 -36.95 -50.41
CA GLY A 8 -21.20 -35.98 -49.91
C GLY A 8 -20.58 -35.30 -48.70
N GLY A 9 -20.33 -33.99 -48.78
CA GLY A 9 -19.62 -33.22 -47.78
C GLY A 9 -20.43 -33.03 -46.49
N SER A 10 -19.72 -33.07 -45.37
CA SER A 10 -20.17 -32.62 -44.05
C SER A 10 -19.06 -31.71 -43.53
N GLU A 11 -19.18 -30.42 -43.80
CA GLU A 11 -18.50 -29.39 -43.01
C GLU A 11 -19.10 -29.43 -41.61
N THR A 12 -18.39 -30.02 -40.66
CA THR A 12 -18.61 -29.76 -39.24
C THR A 12 -18.04 -28.38 -38.93
N VAL A 13 -18.91 -27.37 -38.97
CA VAL A 13 -18.64 -26.08 -38.33
C VAL A 13 -18.56 -26.36 -36.84
N SER A 14 -17.37 -26.17 -36.27
CA SER A 14 -17.18 -25.95 -34.84
C SER A 14 -17.93 -24.67 -34.49
N GLU A 15 -19.03 -24.76 -33.75
CA GLU A 15 -19.65 -23.56 -33.17
C GLU A 15 -18.74 -23.03 -32.06
N ASP A 16 -18.32 -21.80 -32.29
CA ASP A 16 -17.53 -20.96 -31.42
C ASP A 16 -18.15 -20.83 -30.02
N LEU A 17 -17.27 -20.82 -29.03
CA LEU A 17 -17.52 -20.40 -27.65
C LEU A 17 -17.88 -18.91 -27.67
N ASP A 18 -19.12 -18.57 -27.35
CA ASP A 18 -19.58 -17.18 -27.19
C ASP A 18 -19.10 -16.65 -25.82
N PRO A 19 -18.22 -15.62 -25.77
CA PRO A 19 -17.85 -14.94 -24.53
C PRO A 19 -19.02 -14.06 -24.06
N ALA A 20 -19.17 -13.95 -22.74
CA ALA A 20 -20.25 -13.23 -22.08
C ALA A 20 -20.50 -11.83 -22.70
N ARG A 21 -21.74 -11.61 -23.18
CA ARG A 21 -22.20 -10.31 -23.67
C ARG A 21 -22.40 -9.33 -22.52
N THR A 22 -21.73 -8.22 -22.64
CA THR A 22 -22.06 -6.86 -22.19
C THR A 22 -23.54 -6.51 -22.56
N LEU A 23 -24.32 -6.03 -21.58
CA LEU A 23 -25.73 -5.65 -21.71
C LEU A 23 -26.02 -4.15 -21.38
N PRO A 24 -26.86 -3.45 -22.20
CA PRO A 24 -27.38 -2.09 -21.94
C PRO A 24 -28.03 -1.88 -20.56
N ASP A 25 -28.16 -0.62 -20.10
CA ASP A 25 -28.72 -0.20 -18.78
C ASP A 25 -30.07 -0.84 -18.43
N GLU A 26 -30.96 -1.06 -19.42
CA GLU A 26 -32.28 -1.72 -19.25
C GLU A 26 -32.19 -3.24 -19.06
N THR A 27 -30.98 -3.80 -19.18
CA THR A 27 -30.68 -5.23 -19.25
C THR A 27 -29.49 -5.63 -18.37
N HIS A 28 -28.96 -4.71 -17.55
CA HIS A 28 -27.78 -4.89 -16.68
C HIS A 28 -28.10 -5.81 -15.45
N PRO A 29 -27.25 -5.93 -14.41
CA PRO A 29 -27.50 -6.31 -12.98
C PRO A 29 -28.27 -5.43 -11.93
N ASP A 30 -28.33 -4.08 -11.98
CA ASP A 30 -28.95 -3.22 -10.91
C ASP A 30 -29.92 -2.01 -11.25
N PHE A 31 -30.84 -2.11 -12.22
CA PHE A 31 -31.77 -1.04 -12.68
C PHE A 31 -33.17 -1.12 -12.03
N VAL A 32 -33.59 -0.01 -11.40
CA VAL A 32 -34.98 0.24 -11.00
C VAL A 32 -35.42 1.57 -11.62
N ALA A 33 -36.48 1.55 -12.44
CA ALA A 33 -37.04 2.76 -13.03
C ALA A 33 -37.70 3.63 -11.94
N GLY A 34 -37.07 4.75 -11.57
CA GLY A 34 -37.56 5.63 -10.52
C GLY A 34 -37.35 7.11 -10.84
N GLN A 35 -38.47 7.86 -10.87
CA GLN A 35 -38.58 9.27 -11.24
C GLN A 35 -37.77 10.19 -10.31
N VAL A 36 -36.83 10.93 -10.88
CA VAL A 36 -36.27 12.12 -10.24
C VAL A 36 -37.35 13.21 -10.34
N THR A 37 -37.78 13.70 -9.19
CA THR A 37 -38.58 14.93 -9.13
C THR A 37 -37.63 16.09 -9.44
N GLU A 38 -37.78 16.63 -10.64
CA GLU A 38 -37.17 17.91 -11.01
C GLU A 38 -37.66 18.97 -10.02
N SER A 39 -36.74 19.56 -9.26
CA SER A 39 -37.00 20.80 -8.55
C SER A 39 -36.49 21.94 -9.41
N GLU A 40 -37.43 22.84 -9.70
CA GLU A 40 -37.32 24.01 -10.55
C GLU A 40 -36.22 24.97 -10.09
N ASP A 41 -35.42 25.39 -11.08
CA ASP A 41 -35.13 26.78 -11.44
C ASP A 41 -34.54 27.72 -10.37
N HIS A 42 -33.32 28.23 -10.64
CA HIS A 42 -33.01 29.66 -10.59
C HIS A 42 -31.60 29.97 -11.11
N GLY A 43 -31.55 30.81 -12.15
CA GLY A 43 -30.72 32.03 -12.15
C GLY A 43 -29.38 31.96 -12.88
N GLY A 44 -29.41 32.26 -14.18
CA GLY A 44 -28.22 32.38 -15.02
C GLY A 44 -27.34 33.61 -14.74
N TYR A 45 -26.07 33.46 -15.10
CA TYR A 45 -25.18 34.56 -15.51
C TYR A 45 -24.29 34.09 -16.66
N ALA A 46 -24.06 35.01 -17.58
CA ALA A 46 -23.56 34.83 -18.93
C ALA A 46 -22.12 34.33 -19.03
N MET A 47 -21.90 33.43 -20.01
CA MET A 47 -20.60 33.06 -20.56
C MET A 47 -20.45 33.79 -21.89
N ASP A 48 -19.53 34.74 -21.98
CA ASP A 48 -19.05 35.28 -23.25
C ASP A 48 -17.55 34.98 -23.40
N GLU A 49 -17.28 34.35 -24.54
CA GLU A 49 -16.06 34.44 -25.37
C GLU A 49 -14.74 33.94 -24.78
N LEU A 50 -14.24 32.83 -25.35
CA LEU A 50 -13.03 32.82 -26.19
C LEU A 50 -12.76 31.40 -26.72
N THR A 51 -13.14 31.15 -27.97
CA THR A 51 -12.71 29.98 -28.75
C THR A 51 -11.31 30.18 -29.36
N PRO A 52 -10.47 29.13 -29.47
CA PRO A 52 -9.14 29.20 -30.07
C PRO A 52 -9.16 29.07 -31.60
N VAL A 53 -8.22 29.71 -32.29
CA VAL A 53 -7.99 29.54 -33.74
C VAL A 53 -6.56 28.98 -33.98
N PRO A 54 -6.39 27.91 -34.79
CA PRO A 54 -5.10 27.27 -35.10
C PRO A 54 -4.50 27.62 -36.50
N GLY A 55 -3.17 27.54 -36.66
CA GLY A 55 -2.48 27.39 -37.97
C GLY A 55 -1.29 28.33 -38.28
N GLY A 56 -0.09 27.77 -38.60
CA GLY A 56 1.21 28.43 -38.90
C GLY A 56 1.35 29.14 -40.28
N PRO A 57 2.57 29.43 -40.85
CA PRO A 57 3.67 28.47 -41.11
C PRO A 57 5.15 28.99 -41.04
N ILE A 58 6.11 28.07 -41.28
CA ILE A 58 7.60 28.13 -41.30
C ILE A 58 8.16 28.69 -42.64
N PRO A 59 9.39 29.30 -42.70
CA PRO A 59 10.48 28.75 -43.55
C PRO A 59 11.95 29.05 -43.11
N GLY A 60 12.93 28.19 -43.49
CA GLY A 60 14.41 28.47 -43.56
C GLY A 60 14.87 28.77 -45.01
N PRO A 61 16.14 28.57 -45.49
CA PRO A 61 17.49 28.55 -44.88
C PRO A 61 18.60 29.42 -45.63
N ILE A 62 19.87 29.33 -45.15
CA ILE A 62 21.24 29.88 -45.47
C ILE A 62 21.63 30.34 -46.92
N PRO A 63 22.72 31.17 -47.14
CA PRO A 63 24.09 30.65 -47.47
C PRO A 63 25.35 31.52 -47.08
N GLY A 64 26.57 30.93 -47.10
CA GLY A 64 27.93 31.61 -47.14
C GLY A 64 28.38 32.02 -48.57
N PRO A 65 29.69 32.22 -49.00
CA PRO A 65 30.99 31.71 -48.44
C PRO A 65 32.38 32.45 -48.78
N ILE A 66 33.56 31.87 -48.40
CA ILE A 66 35.00 31.83 -48.96
C ILE A 66 36.10 33.01 -48.84
N PRO A 67 37.44 32.90 -49.20
CA PRO A 67 38.68 32.65 -48.33
C PRO A 67 40.01 33.50 -48.53
N GLY A 68 41.06 33.22 -47.69
CA GLY A 68 42.54 33.10 -47.98
C GLY A 68 43.46 34.36 -47.94
N PRO A 69 44.84 34.30 -47.95
CA PRO A 69 45.83 33.20 -47.86
C PRO A 69 47.13 33.44 -46.96
N GLN A 70 48.05 32.45 -46.87
CA GLN A 70 49.49 32.47 -46.44
C GLN A 70 50.40 32.21 -47.68
N PRO A 71 51.76 32.47 -47.79
CA PRO A 71 52.86 31.82 -46.99
C PRO A 71 54.34 32.41 -46.93
N LEU A 72 55.21 31.84 -46.03
CA LEU A 72 56.71 31.56 -46.02
C LEU A 72 57.81 32.70 -45.97
N PRO A 73 59.15 32.45 -45.73
CA PRO A 73 59.96 31.55 -44.86
C PRO A 73 61.17 32.23 -44.07
N GLY A 74 61.98 31.48 -43.27
CA GLY A 74 63.09 31.91 -42.31
C GLY A 74 64.41 32.50 -42.89
N PRO A 75 65.57 32.75 -42.16
CA PRO A 75 66.30 31.83 -41.22
C PRO A 75 67.07 32.45 -39.97
N ILE A 76 67.80 31.57 -39.25
CA ILE A 76 68.59 31.52 -37.94
C ILE A 76 69.91 32.39 -37.85
N PRO A 77 70.82 32.40 -36.80
CA PRO A 77 70.84 31.99 -35.35
C PRO A 77 71.66 32.90 -34.35
N ARG A 78 71.62 32.58 -33.02
CA ARG A 78 72.69 32.61 -31.93
C ARG A 78 72.14 33.09 -30.56
N PRO A 79 72.84 32.91 -29.40
CA PRO A 79 73.62 31.78 -28.89
C PRO A 79 73.16 31.31 -27.47
N ILE A 80 73.65 30.15 -27.04
CA ILE A 80 73.41 29.47 -25.75
C ILE A 80 74.01 30.25 -24.56
N PRO A 81 73.31 30.34 -23.42
CA PRO A 81 73.97 30.43 -22.11
C PRO A 81 73.45 29.39 -21.09
N HIS A 82 74.40 28.61 -20.57
CA HIS A 82 74.50 27.91 -19.27
C HIS A 82 73.37 26.97 -18.75
N PRO A 83 73.73 25.83 -18.12
CA PRO A 83 72.76 24.88 -17.59
C PRO A 83 72.02 25.47 -16.38
N ALA A 84 70.70 25.50 -16.48
CA ALA A 84 69.81 25.78 -15.35
C ALA A 84 69.89 24.64 -14.31
N PRO A 85 69.67 24.92 -13.01
CA PRO A 85 69.61 23.89 -11.99
C PRO A 85 68.51 22.89 -12.33
N ILE A 86 68.78 21.60 -12.11
CA ILE A 86 67.81 20.52 -12.26
C ILE A 86 66.53 20.92 -11.50
N PRO A 87 65.37 21.05 -12.16
CA PRO A 87 64.13 21.34 -11.45
C PRO A 87 63.84 20.16 -10.52
N HIS A 88 63.74 20.43 -9.23
CA HIS A 88 63.15 19.48 -8.29
C HIS A 88 61.80 19.03 -8.88
N PRO A 89 61.49 17.72 -8.93
CA PRO A 89 60.20 17.27 -9.39
C PRO A 89 59.14 17.99 -8.56
N ALA A 90 58.24 18.71 -9.24
CA ALA A 90 57.03 19.22 -8.61
C ALA A 90 56.39 18.05 -7.85
N PRO A 91 55.91 18.25 -6.61
CA PRO A 91 55.27 17.17 -5.87
C PRO A 91 54.16 16.60 -6.75
N PHE A 92 54.29 15.32 -7.11
CA PHE A 92 53.24 14.60 -7.83
C PHE A 92 51.91 14.89 -7.12
N PRO A 93 50.85 15.33 -7.83
CA PRO A 93 49.55 15.51 -7.21
C PRO A 93 49.17 14.16 -6.59
N LEU A 94 49.13 14.11 -5.25
CA LEU A 94 48.70 12.90 -4.57
C LEU A 94 47.30 12.55 -5.10
N PRO A 95 47.05 11.29 -5.48
CA PRO A 95 45.73 10.90 -5.98
C PRO A 95 44.67 11.28 -4.93
N SER A 96 43.67 12.04 -5.36
CA SER A 96 42.51 12.39 -4.54
C SER A 96 41.58 11.19 -4.46
N PHE A 97 41.97 10.21 -3.64
CA PHE A 97 41.18 9.01 -3.40
C PHE A 97 40.34 9.19 -2.12
N CYS A 98 39.03 8.99 -2.25
CA CYS A 98 38.09 9.02 -1.13
C CYS A 98 37.32 7.69 -1.08
N SER A 99 37.35 7.03 0.06
CA SER A 99 36.53 5.87 0.39
C SER A 99 35.06 6.26 0.54
N ALA A 100 34.18 5.25 0.55
CA ALA A 100 32.75 5.43 0.72
C ALA A 100 32.41 6.09 2.07
N VAL A 101 31.39 6.95 2.08
CA VAL A 101 30.89 7.64 3.28
C VAL A 101 29.39 7.48 3.49
N SER A 102 28.67 6.82 2.59
CA SER A 102 27.24 6.59 2.79
C SER A 102 26.98 5.71 4.01
N GLY A 103 25.97 6.08 4.80
CA GLY A 103 25.57 5.36 6.01
C GLY A 103 25.00 6.26 7.10
N ARG A 104 24.81 5.67 8.28
CA ARG A 104 24.27 6.32 9.48
C ARG A 104 25.38 6.76 10.42
N TYR A 105 25.23 7.97 10.96
CA TYR A 105 26.11 8.60 11.92
C TYR A 105 25.32 9.13 13.11
N SER A 106 25.93 9.16 14.29
CA SER A 106 25.32 9.71 15.50
C SER A 106 26.17 10.83 16.11
N TYR A 107 25.53 11.79 16.76
CA TYR A 107 26.23 12.85 17.50
C TYR A 107 26.99 12.29 18.70
N ALA A 108 28.29 12.58 18.74
CA ALA A 108 29.18 12.26 19.85
C ALA A 108 29.50 13.56 20.62
N PRO A 109 28.86 13.83 21.77
CA PRO A 109 29.20 14.99 22.58
C PRO A 109 30.65 14.90 23.04
N ARG A 110 31.35 16.03 23.08
CA ARG A 110 32.66 16.07 23.73
C ARG A 110 32.44 15.87 25.25
N PRO A 111 33.19 15.01 25.93
CA PRO A 111 33.16 14.99 27.39
C PRO A 111 33.56 16.38 27.89
N ALA A 112 32.68 17.02 28.67
CA ALA A 112 33.04 18.24 29.36
C ALA A 112 34.18 17.93 30.35
N PRO A 113 35.23 18.76 30.46
CA PRO A 113 36.21 18.59 31.52
C PRO A 113 35.48 18.70 32.85
N VAL A 114 35.50 17.62 33.64
CA VAL A 114 34.99 17.64 35.01
C VAL A 114 35.83 18.67 35.77
N PRO A 115 35.24 19.74 36.34
CA PRO A 115 36.00 20.65 37.18
C PRO A 115 36.50 19.86 38.39
N VAL A 116 37.81 19.68 38.50
CA VAL A 116 38.45 19.12 39.69
C VAL A 116 38.07 20.04 40.84
N PRO A 117 37.38 19.56 41.90
CA PRO A 117 37.03 20.42 43.01
C PRO A 117 38.32 20.92 43.67
N SER A 118 38.49 22.24 43.74
CA SER A 118 39.53 22.83 44.58
C SER A 118 39.31 22.37 46.03
N PRO A 119 40.37 22.02 46.78
CA PRO A 119 40.21 21.56 48.15
C PRO A 119 39.70 22.72 49.01
N LEU A 120 38.44 22.67 49.42
CA LEU A 120 37.88 23.55 50.44
C LEU A 120 37.79 22.81 51.79
N PRO A 121 37.85 23.55 52.92
CA PRO A 121 38.07 22.96 54.24
C PRO A 121 36.91 22.10 54.72
N ILE A 122 37.26 21.05 55.46
CA ILE A 122 36.41 20.00 55.98
C ILE A 122 35.31 20.58 56.89
N GLY A 123 34.05 20.38 56.50
CA GLY A 123 32.85 20.54 57.33
C GLY A 123 31.80 19.49 56.96
N PRO A 124 30.97 18.99 57.89
CA PRO A 124 30.11 17.84 57.66
C PRO A 124 28.85 18.27 56.91
N THR A 125 28.81 18.06 55.60
CA THR A 125 27.57 18.20 54.81
C THR A 125 27.37 16.97 53.93
N ALA A 126 26.10 16.55 53.88
CA ALA A 126 25.53 15.38 53.22
C ALA A 126 26.17 14.97 51.88
N PRO A 127 26.14 13.66 51.52
CA PRO A 127 26.64 13.20 50.23
C PRO A 127 25.82 13.83 49.09
N ARG A 128 26.40 14.81 48.41
CA ARG A 128 25.93 15.25 47.08
C ARG A 128 26.34 14.16 46.09
N THR A 129 25.35 13.41 45.60
CA THR A 129 25.51 12.55 44.43
C THR A 129 25.96 13.40 43.24
N PRO A 130 27.00 12.99 42.48
CA PRO A 130 27.43 13.72 41.29
C PRO A 130 26.34 13.61 40.22
N ILE A 131 25.81 14.76 39.79
CA ILE A 131 24.94 14.85 38.61
C ILE A 131 25.83 14.64 37.39
N LEU A 132 25.84 13.43 36.83
CA LEU A 132 26.42 13.16 35.51
C LEU A 132 25.73 14.07 34.48
N PRO A 133 26.45 14.79 33.61
CA PRO A 133 25.83 15.53 32.52
C PRO A 133 25.29 14.54 31.50
N PHE A 134 24.03 14.12 31.67
CA PHE A 134 23.33 13.36 30.64
C PHE A 134 23.18 14.26 29.41
N ASN A 135 23.83 13.90 28.31
CA ASN A 135 23.56 14.57 27.04
C ASN A 135 22.14 14.21 26.60
N LEU A 136 21.23 15.18 26.70
CA LEU A 136 19.82 15.04 26.37
C LEU A 136 19.52 15.21 24.87
N LEU A 137 20.54 15.48 24.05
CA LEU A 137 20.43 15.67 22.61
C LEU A 137 20.99 14.47 21.84
N ARG A 138 20.14 13.86 21.02
CA ARG A 138 20.50 12.87 20.01
C ARG A 138 20.33 13.50 18.63
N ILE A 139 21.36 13.35 17.79
CA ILE A 139 21.29 13.70 16.37
C ILE A 139 21.72 12.46 15.60
N THR A 140 20.89 12.04 14.65
CA THR A 140 21.21 10.97 13.70
C THR A 140 21.34 11.61 12.32
N VAL A 141 22.43 11.33 11.62
CA VAL A 141 22.70 11.85 10.27
C VAL A 141 22.80 10.66 9.33
N ARG A 142 22.03 10.68 8.24
CA ARG A 142 22.06 9.67 7.17
C ARG A 142 22.64 10.35 5.93
N VAL A 143 23.73 9.82 5.39
CA VAL A 143 24.41 10.33 4.19
C VAL A 143 24.25 9.29 3.08
N ASP A 144 23.72 9.68 1.91
CA ASP A 144 23.50 8.80 0.76
C ASP A 144 24.08 9.40 -0.52
N VAL A 145 25.30 9.01 -0.89
CA VAL A 145 26.05 9.61 -2.02
C VAL A 145 26.89 8.63 -2.85
N ASP A 146 27.19 7.44 -2.34
CA ASP A 146 28.19 6.55 -2.94
C ASP A 146 28.01 5.05 -2.62
N ARG A 147 26.79 4.64 -2.22
CA ARG A 147 26.43 3.22 -2.07
C ARG A 147 25.50 2.77 -3.20
N PHE A 148 24.75 1.69 -2.98
CA PHE A 148 23.82 1.15 -3.97
C PHE A 148 22.76 2.19 -4.32
N MET A 149 22.71 2.57 -5.61
CA MET A 149 21.72 3.51 -6.14
C MET A 149 21.68 4.80 -5.30
N PRO A 150 22.76 5.59 -5.29
CA PRO A 150 22.89 6.72 -4.37
C PRO A 150 21.89 7.81 -4.73
N GLN A 151 21.16 8.32 -3.73
CA GLN A 151 20.08 9.30 -3.96
C GLN A 151 20.55 10.76 -3.89
N GLY A 152 21.81 11.01 -3.51
CA GLY A 152 22.34 12.37 -3.40
C GLY A 152 21.62 13.16 -2.31
N ARG A 153 21.42 12.55 -1.13
CA ARG A 153 20.66 13.13 -0.02
C ARG A 153 21.43 13.05 1.30
N ILE A 154 21.19 14.03 2.16
CA ILE A 154 21.57 14.00 3.58
C ILE A 154 20.31 14.27 4.40
N SER A 155 19.97 13.38 5.34
CA SER A 155 18.90 13.66 6.31
C SER A 155 19.43 13.71 7.73
N VAL A 156 18.81 14.55 8.55
CA VAL A 156 19.19 14.78 9.94
C VAL A 156 17.95 14.69 10.82
N GLU A 157 17.98 13.75 11.74
CA GLU A 157 16.97 13.57 12.78
C GLU A 157 17.49 14.17 14.09
N TRP A 158 16.71 15.03 14.71
CA TRP A 158 17.04 15.76 15.92
C TRP A 158 16.04 15.41 17.01
N ASN A 159 16.53 14.93 18.15
CA ASN A 159 15.71 14.61 19.30
C ASN A 159 16.36 15.10 20.58
N ARG A 160 15.70 16.04 21.26
CA ARG A 160 16.11 16.61 22.54
C ARG A 160 15.06 16.30 23.59
N LEU A 161 15.49 15.74 24.72
CA LEU A 161 14.56 15.35 25.80
C LEU A 161 14.02 16.55 26.58
N ILE A 162 14.85 17.57 26.85
CA ILE A 162 14.46 18.76 27.63
C ILE A 162 15.04 20.05 27.01
N PRO A 163 14.19 21.01 26.59
CA PRO A 163 12.75 20.82 26.33
C PRO A 163 12.53 19.70 25.30
N ASN A 164 11.37 19.04 25.31
CA ASN A 164 11.03 18.02 24.32
C ASN A 164 10.96 18.69 22.94
N GLN A 165 11.99 18.48 22.11
CA GLN A 165 12.07 19.03 20.76
C GLN A 165 12.43 17.90 19.80
N ARG A 166 11.64 17.76 18.75
CA ARG A 166 11.90 16.83 17.65
C ARG A 166 11.88 17.61 16.35
N ALA A 167 12.85 17.34 15.48
CA ALA A 167 12.85 17.87 14.14
C ALA A 167 13.55 16.91 13.19
N HIS A 168 13.21 17.01 11.92
CA HIS A 168 13.83 16.26 10.84
C HIS A 168 14.04 17.17 9.65
N VAL A 169 15.18 17.06 8.98
CA VAL A 169 15.40 17.73 7.70
C VAL A 169 15.94 16.76 6.66
N VAL A 170 15.61 17.02 5.40
CA VAL A 170 16.26 16.38 4.26
C VAL A 170 16.88 17.46 3.38
N ALA A 171 18.10 17.19 2.94
CA ALA A 171 18.88 18.07 2.10
C ALA A 171 19.34 17.35 0.84
N GLU A 172 19.29 18.06 -0.28
CA GLU A 172 19.78 17.65 -1.59
C GLU A 172 21.24 18.03 -1.75
N VAL A 173 22.09 17.07 -2.11
CA VAL A 173 23.52 17.28 -2.30
C VAL A 173 23.78 18.13 -3.54
N THR A 174 24.46 19.26 -3.34
CA THR A 174 24.83 20.20 -4.41
C THR A 174 26.31 20.14 -4.76
N SER A 175 27.14 19.57 -3.88
CA SER A 175 28.57 19.39 -4.13
C SER A 175 29.12 18.24 -3.31
N ASP A 176 29.94 17.39 -3.94
CA ASP A 176 30.72 16.36 -3.28
C ASP A 176 32.17 16.43 -3.78
N ARG A 177 33.11 16.73 -2.88
CA ARG A 177 34.52 16.97 -3.22
C ARG A 177 35.45 16.12 -2.38
N CYS A 178 36.30 15.35 -3.05
CA CYS A 178 37.49 14.75 -2.45
C CYS A 178 38.66 15.75 -2.53
N LEU A 179 39.06 16.32 -1.40
CA LEU A 179 40.08 17.38 -1.32
C LEU A 179 41.51 16.83 -1.22
N SER A 180 41.65 15.63 -0.68
CA SER A 180 42.91 14.87 -0.58
C SER A 180 42.59 13.43 -0.19
N LEU A 181 43.60 12.58 -0.04
CA LEU A 181 43.44 11.19 0.43
C LEU A 181 42.57 11.10 1.70
N ASN A 182 41.35 10.57 1.55
CA ASN A 182 40.34 10.46 2.58
C ASN A 182 40.07 11.76 3.36
N ASN A 183 39.87 12.84 2.59
CA ASN A 183 39.37 14.13 3.06
C ASN A 183 38.24 14.58 2.13
N ARG A 184 36.99 14.36 2.53
CA ARG A 184 35.80 14.58 1.71
C ARG A 184 34.90 15.64 2.33
N VAL A 185 34.36 16.51 1.49
CA VAL A 185 33.42 17.57 1.88
C VAL A 185 32.20 17.49 0.98
N ILE A 186 31.04 17.27 1.59
CA ILE A 186 29.74 17.16 0.92
C ILE A 186 28.88 18.32 1.39
N THR A 187 28.37 19.11 0.47
CA THR A 187 27.47 20.24 0.72
C THR A 187 26.09 19.90 0.18
N ALA A 188 25.05 20.17 0.97
CA ALA A 188 23.67 19.90 0.62
C ALA A 188 22.75 21.05 1.07
N ASN A 189 21.72 21.35 0.28
CA ASN A 189 20.72 22.36 0.59
C ASN A 189 19.47 21.70 1.17
N ILE A 190 18.96 22.22 2.29
CA ILE A 190 17.76 21.69 2.93
C ILE A 190 16.55 21.99 2.05
N VAL A 191 15.86 20.94 1.63
CA VAL A 191 14.65 20.99 0.78
C VAL A 191 13.39 20.60 1.54
N TYR A 192 13.52 19.92 2.69
CA TYR A 192 12.40 19.51 3.52
C TYR A 192 12.69 19.70 5.01
N ARG A 193 11.63 20.02 5.78
CA ARG A 193 11.65 20.18 7.23
C ARG A 193 10.38 19.62 7.85
N ASP A 194 10.53 19.01 9.02
CA ASP A 194 9.45 18.47 9.83
C ASP A 194 9.75 18.67 11.32
N GLY A 195 8.73 18.90 12.13
CA GLY A 195 8.86 19.16 13.57
C GLY A 195 9.24 20.61 13.92
N ASP A 196 9.92 20.80 15.06
CA ASP A 196 10.22 22.13 15.61
C ASP A 196 11.20 22.92 14.71
N PRO A 197 10.76 24.03 14.09
CA PRO A 197 11.60 24.82 13.17
C PRO A 197 12.81 25.44 13.87
N ASN A 198 12.81 25.56 15.20
CA ASN A 198 13.91 26.13 15.96
C ASN A 198 15.02 25.12 16.29
N ALA A 199 14.80 23.83 16.08
CA ALA A 199 15.79 22.80 16.40
C ALA A 199 16.96 22.79 15.41
N ILE A 200 16.66 22.90 14.11
CA ILE A 200 17.64 22.83 13.02
C ILE A 200 17.62 24.13 12.21
N GLN A 201 18.30 25.16 12.71
CA GLN A 201 18.38 26.48 12.08
C GLN A 201 19.47 26.55 11.01
N GLY A 202 19.16 27.13 9.85
CA GLY A 202 20.05 27.29 8.70
C GLY A 202 19.57 26.51 7.48
N THR A 203 20.04 26.83 6.28
CA THR A 203 19.55 26.30 5.00
C THR A 203 20.47 25.26 4.35
N THR A 204 21.68 25.10 4.87
CA THR A 204 22.75 24.31 4.24
C THR A 204 23.38 23.36 5.24
N LEU A 205 23.52 22.10 4.83
CA LEU A 205 24.29 21.08 5.53
C LEU A 205 25.65 20.90 4.86
N THR A 206 26.72 20.83 5.65
CA THR A 206 28.05 20.43 5.16
C THR A 206 28.58 19.27 5.99
N PHE A 207 28.59 18.09 5.39
CA PHE A 207 29.19 16.90 5.97
C PHE A 207 30.66 16.82 5.57
N ARG A 208 31.54 16.54 6.54
CA ARG A 208 32.97 16.37 6.30
C ARG A 208 33.46 15.06 6.90
N ALA A 209 34.20 14.28 6.13
CA ALA A 209 34.87 13.07 6.57
C ALA A 209 36.37 13.24 6.35
N ARG A 210 37.16 13.10 7.42
CA ARG A 210 38.61 13.28 7.38
C ARG A 210 39.34 12.10 8.03
N ARG A 211 40.41 11.67 7.37
CA ARG A 211 41.41 10.75 7.90
C ARG A 211 42.06 11.30 9.18
N VAL A 212 42.25 10.44 10.18
CA VAL A 212 43.00 10.76 11.40
C VAL A 212 44.25 9.89 11.50
N SER A 213 44.10 8.57 11.44
CA SER A 213 45.18 7.56 11.40
C SER A 213 44.77 6.39 10.48
N GLY A 214 45.72 5.56 10.04
CA GLY A 214 45.44 4.45 9.11
C GLY A 214 45.02 4.93 7.72
N PHE A 215 44.37 4.11 6.88
CA PHE A 215 43.90 4.52 5.55
C PHE A 215 42.47 5.02 5.52
N ASN A 216 41.65 4.82 6.56
CA ASN A 216 40.23 5.14 6.56
C ASN A 216 39.93 6.53 7.15
N TYR A 217 38.70 7.02 6.98
CA TYR A 217 38.23 8.18 7.74
C TYR A 217 38.21 7.86 9.24
N GLY A 218 38.55 8.87 10.05
CA GLY A 218 38.55 8.75 11.51
C GLY A 218 37.86 9.91 12.23
N LYS A 219 37.37 10.91 11.47
CA LYS A 219 36.70 12.08 12.02
C LYS A 219 35.59 12.52 11.06
N TYR A 220 34.39 12.68 11.62
CA TYR A 220 33.20 13.09 10.88
C TYR A 220 32.57 14.31 11.53
N THR A 221 32.12 15.27 10.72
CA THR A 221 31.42 16.45 11.23
C THR A 221 30.25 16.82 10.35
N LEU A 222 29.16 17.26 10.98
CA LEU A 222 28.07 17.95 10.31
C LEU A 222 28.09 19.43 10.70
N GLU A 223 28.13 20.30 9.72
CA GLU A 223 27.95 21.74 9.89
C GLU A 223 26.60 22.16 9.33
N ILE A 224 25.88 22.99 10.08
CA ILE A 224 24.61 23.59 9.67
C ILE A 224 24.83 25.10 9.61
N SER A 225 24.50 25.71 8.47
CA SER A 225 24.74 27.13 8.17
C SER A 225 23.73 27.70 7.18
N GLY A 226 23.86 28.98 6.83
CA GLY A 226 23.00 29.65 5.84
C GLY A 226 21.72 30.27 6.42
N GLY A 227 20.97 31.00 5.60
CA GLY A 227 19.67 31.60 6.00
C GLY A 227 19.73 32.59 7.16
N GLY A 228 20.87 33.24 7.40
CA GLY A 228 21.07 34.15 8.54
C GLY A 228 21.22 33.46 9.91
N ALA A 229 21.20 32.12 9.95
CA ALA A 229 21.39 31.36 11.18
C ALA A 229 22.86 31.33 11.61
N THR A 230 23.08 31.19 12.93
CA THR A 230 24.44 30.98 13.47
C THR A 230 24.96 29.61 13.04
N THR A 231 26.14 29.56 12.44
CA THR A 231 26.78 28.30 12.05
C THR A 231 27.04 27.41 13.27
N ARG A 232 26.61 26.16 13.21
CA ARG A 232 26.84 25.15 14.25
C ARG A 232 27.50 23.91 13.66
N THR A 233 28.50 23.37 14.36
CA THR A 233 29.22 22.16 13.93
C THR A 233 29.12 21.06 14.99
N TYR A 234 28.71 19.87 14.57
CA TYR A 234 28.53 18.68 15.40
C TYR A 234 29.58 17.65 15.03
N GLN A 235 30.21 17.04 16.04
CA GLN A 235 31.09 15.88 15.84
C GLN A 235 30.23 14.63 15.76
N LEU A 236 30.52 13.77 14.78
CA LEU A 236 29.77 12.57 14.52
C LEU A 236 30.65 11.32 14.67
N SER A 237 30.02 10.21 15.04
CA SER A 237 30.59 8.87 14.99
C SER A 237 29.83 8.04 13.97
N PHE A 238 30.56 7.38 13.06
CA PHE A 238 30.00 6.40 12.14
C PHE A 238 29.36 5.24 12.93
N GLN A 239 28.17 4.79 12.51
CA GLN A 239 27.42 3.74 13.20
C GLN A 239 27.28 2.50 12.32
N SER A 240 26.73 2.65 11.11
CA SER A 240 26.51 1.54 10.17
C SER A 240 26.56 2.07 8.74
N THR A 241 26.86 1.18 7.80
CA THR A 241 26.74 1.49 6.36
C THR A 241 25.28 1.54 5.93
N SER A 242 24.38 0.90 6.69
CA SER A 242 22.93 0.94 6.50
C SER A 242 22.32 2.07 7.32
N PHE A 243 21.15 2.55 6.87
CA PHE A 243 20.45 3.67 7.48
C PHE A 243 19.63 3.24 8.70
N ASP A 244 19.00 2.08 8.64
CA ASP A 244 18.22 1.50 9.72
C ASP A 244 18.33 -0.03 9.70
N ASN A 245 17.88 -0.68 10.76
CA ASN A 245 17.89 -2.12 10.89
C ASN A 245 16.45 -2.61 10.69
N VAL A 246 16.26 -3.82 10.15
CA VAL A 246 14.93 -4.43 10.02
C VAL A 246 15.00 -5.94 10.17
N ASP A 247 14.05 -6.51 10.90
CA ASP A 247 13.92 -7.96 11.10
C ASP A 247 12.80 -8.51 10.20
N PHE A 248 13.08 -9.53 9.42
CA PHE A 248 12.07 -10.25 8.62
C PHE A 248 11.89 -11.66 9.13
N GLU A 249 10.64 -12.03 9.41
CA GLU A 249 10.27 -13.41 9.73
C GLU A 249 9.45 -13.97 8.57
N VAL A 250 10.01 -14.98 7.90
CA VAL A 250 9.40 -15.59 6.71
C VAL A 250 8.97 -17.01 7.03
N ASP A 251 7.66 -17.23 7.06
CA ASP A 251 7.06 -18.54 7.30
C ASP A 251 6.30 -19.03 6.08
N ARG A 252 6.14 -20.34 5.98
CA ARG A 252 5.34 -20.95 4.91
C ARG A 252 4.34 -21.95 5.45
N VAL A 253 3.15 -21.95 4.89
CA VAL A 253 2.20 -23.04 5.09
C VAL A 253 2.65 -24.25 4.29
N ALA A 254 2.51 -25.45 4.85
CA ALA A 254 3.01 -26.68 4.23
C ALA A 254 2.45 -26.93 2.81
N ASN A 255 1.21 -26.50 2.56
CA ASN A 255 0.58 -26.60 1.24
C ASN A 255 0.97 -25.49 0.25
N ALA A 256 1.73 -24.47 0.68
CA ALA A 256 2.26 -23.44 -0.21
C ALA A 256 3.37 -23.96 -1.14
N GLY A 257 3.81 -25.21 -0.95
CA GLY A 257 4.83 -25.83 -1.78
C GLY A 257 6.23 -25.25 -1.53
N ALA A 258 7.08 -25.31 -2.55
CA ALA A 258 8.40 -24.70 -2.53
C ALA A 258 8.26 -23.20 -2.80
N ILE A 259 8.71 -22.38 -1.84
CA ILE A 259 8.61 -20.92 -1.91
C ILE A 259 9.89 -20.31 -2.46
N VAL A 260 9.78 -19.12 -3.02
CA VAL A 260 10.89 -18.37 -3.63
C VAL A 260 11.24 -17.15 -2.78
N THR A 261 12.33 -17.25 -2.02
CA THR A 261 12.90 -16.15 -1.22
C THR A 261 14.21 -15.60 -1.80
N ALA A 262 14.68 -16.20 -2.89
CA ALA A 262 15.81 -15.74 -3.67
C ALA A 262 15.63 -16.08 -5.15
N TYR A 263 16.13 -15.21 -6.02
CA TYR A 263 16.01 -15.31 -7.47
C TYR A 263 17.33 -14.96 -8.15
N ASP A 264 17.76 -15.75 -9.14
CA ASP A 264 18.90 -15.39 -9.99
C ASP A 264 18.44 -14.45 -11.10
N THR A 265 19.00 -13.26 -11.18
CA THR A 265 18.67 -12.24 -12.19
C THR A 265 18.93 -12.69 -13.63
N ALA A 266 19.60 -13.83 -13.85
CA ALA A 266 19.81 -14.46 -15.14
C ALA A 266 18.90 -15.66 -15.42
N ASP A 267 18.02 -16.06 -14.48
CA ASP A 267 17.17 -17.25 -14.63
C ASP A 267 16.26 -17.18 -15.86
N HIS A 268 15.72 -16.00 -16.18
CA HIS A 268 14.82 -15.82 -17.31
C HIS A 268 15.46 -14.97 -18.43
N PRO A 269 15.29 -15.34 -19.72
CA PRO A 269 15.95 -14.66 -20.84
C PRO A 269 15.45 -13.23 -21.11
N THR A 270 14.17 -12.93 -20.88
CA THR A 270 13.64 -11.54 -20.90
C THR A 270 14.14 -10.77 -19.68
N ARG A 271 15.23 -10.02 -19.89
CA ARG A 271 15.91 -9.17 -18.90
C ARG A 271 16.81 -8.14 -19.61
N PRO A 272 17.28 -7.07 -18.93
CA PRO A 272 18.25 -6.15 -19.53
C PRO A 272 19.54 -6.89 -19.90
N ALA A 273 20.07 -6.63 -21.09
CA ALA A 273 21.25 -7.33 -21.61
C ALA A 273 22.51 -7.08 -20.76
N ASP A 274 22.58 -5.93 -20.09
CA ASP A 274 23.67 -5.51 -19.21
C ASP A 274 23.41 -5.84 -17.72
N LEU A 275 22.29 -6.49 -17.38
CA LEU A 275 21.98 -6.86 -15.99
C LEU A 275 22.95 -7.97 -15.53
N PRO A 276 23.80 -7.72 -14.51
CA PRO A 276 24.69 -8.74 -13.98
C PRO A 276 23.91 -9.95 -13.49
N ALA A 277 24.43 -11.14 -13.75
CA ALA A 277 23.90 -12.39 -13.20
C ALA A 277 24.28 -12.46 -11.72
N GLU A 278 23.28 -12.51 -10.85
CA GLU A 278 23.46 -12.63 -9.41
C GLU A 278 22.21 -13.20 -8.74
N THR A 279 22.39 -13.92 -7.64
CA THR A 279 21.30 -14.38 -6.80
C THR A 279 20.90 -13.26 -5.82
N LEU A 280 19.72 -12.68 -6.03
CA LEU A 280 19.10 -11.72 -5.13
C LEU A 280 18.21 -12.44 -4.12
N SER A 281 18.50 -12.29 -2.83
CA SER A 281 17.56 -12.68 -1.77
C SER A 281 16.63 -11.53 -1.40
N LEU A 282 15.51 -11.81 -0.74
CA LEU A 282 14.67 -10.77 -0.12
C LEU A 282 15.51 -9.81 0.75
N ALA A 283 16.41 -10.36 1.58
CA ALA A 283 17.32 -9.57 2.39
C ALA A 283 18.21 -8.66 1.54
N THR A 284 18.82 -9.17 0.47
CA THR A 284 19.70 -8.39 -0.42
C THR A 284 18.97 -7.21 -1.06
N VAL A 285 17.70 -7.37 -1.44
CA VAL A 285 16.90 -6.27 -2.02
C VAL A 285 16.73 -5.13 -1.00
N TYR A 286 16.36 -5.44 0.24
CA TYR A 286 16.18 -4.44 1.29
C TYR A 286 17.50 -3.89 1.85
N GLU A 287 18.59 -4.67 1.82
CA GLU A 287 19.95 -4.18 2.09
C GLU A 287 20.37 -3.13 1.08
N ARG A 288 20.07 -3.36 -0.21
CA ARG A 288 20.26 -2.36 -1.27
C ARG A 288 19.34 -1.17 -1.11
N ALA A 289 18.14 -1.35 -0.54
CA ALA A 289 17.25 -0.24 -0.19
C ALA A 289 17.77 0.59 1.01
N GLY A 290 18.79 0.09 1.73
CA GLY A 290 19.51 0.84 2.77
C GLY A 290 19.29 0.31 4.18
N PHE A 291 18.74 -0.89 4.35
CA PHE A 291 18.52 -1.51 5.65
C PHE A 291 19.64 -2.50 6.02
N GLU A 292 19.82 -2.73 7.30
CA GLU A 292 20.57 -3.88 7.82
C GLU A 292 19.53 -4.94 8.15
N VAL A 293 19.44 -5.96 7.29
CA VAL A 293 18.37 -6.96 7.37
C VAL A 293 18.82 -8.14 8.22
N THR A 294 18.00 -8.53 9.18
CA THR A 294 18.13 -9.80 9.89
C THR A 294 16.95 -10.68 9.54
N MET A 295 17.22 -11.89 9.03
CA MET A 295 16.18 -12.89 8.87
C MET A 295 16.04 -13.67 10.18
N SER A 296 14.81 -13.84 10.69
CA SER A 296 14.56 -14.71 11.83
C SER A 296 15.10 -16.12 11.52
N PRO A 297 15.82 -16.77 12.46
CA PRO A 297 16.42 -18.09 12.24
C PRO A 297 15.38 -19.21 12.09
N ASN A 298 14.14 -18.96 12.50
CA ASN A 298 13.05 -19.94 12.56
C ASN A 298 12.11 -19.79 11.36
N ALA A 299 12.62 -19.88 10.13
CA ALA A 299 11.75 -20.01 8.96
C ALA A 299 10.95 -21.31 9.09
N SER A 300 9.69 -21.18 9.48
CA SER A 300 8.93 -22.33 9.96
C SER A 300 7.93 -22.80 8.92
N VAL A 301 7.74 -24.11 8.89
CA VAL A 301 6.72 -24.74 8.06
C VAL A 301 5.50 -24.94 8.92
N ILE A 302 4.47 -24.13 8.69
CA ILE A 302 3.18 -24.20 9.35
C ILE A 302 2.42 -25.42 8.79
N PRO A 303 2.20 -26.50 9.58
CA PRO A 303 1.59 -27.73 9.08
C PRO A 303 0.09 -27.58 8.87
N THR A 304 -0.44 -28.20 7.82
CA THR A 304 -1.88 -28.13 7.48
C THR A 304 -2.74 -29.19 8.17
N SER A 305 -2.15 -30.04 9.03
CA SER A 305 -2.84 -31.17 9.67
C SER A 305 -4.05 -30.76 10.51
N GLY A 306 -4.07 -29.53 11.02
CA GLY A 306 -5.22 -28.94 11.70
C GLY A 306 -5.68 -27.67 11.03
N ALA A 307 -5.62 -27.56 9.70
CA ALA A 307 -6.11 -26.40 8.94
C ALA A 307 -7.57 -26.53 8.47
N GLY A 308 -8.19 -27.69 8.72
CA GLY A 308 -9.58 -27.95 8.33
C GLY A 308 -9.67 -28.40 6.88
N GLY A 309 -10.91 -28.56 6.39
CA GLY A 309 -11.15 -29.07 5.04
C GLY A 309 -10.73 -28.15 3.89
N ASN A 310 -10.68 -26.82 4.10
CA ASN A 310 -10.33 -25.85 3.07
C ASN A 310 -8.84 -25.47 3.13
N GLY A 311 -8.13 -25.57 2.00
CA GLY A 311 -6.72 -25.20 1.88
C GLY A 311 -6.44 -23.69 1.73
N THR A 312 -7.47 -22.85 1.93
CA THR A 312 -7.45 -21.39 1.72
C THR A 312 -7.34 -20.62 3.04
N TRP A 313 -6.97 -19.34 2.92
CA TRP A 313 -6.85 -18.39 4.03
C TRP A 313 -7.74 -17.16 3.79
N SER A 314 -8.33 -16.63 4.85
CA SER A 314 -8.91 -15.27 4.89
C SER A 314 -7.97 -14.28 5.56
N ASP A 315 -8.23 -12.99 5.37
CA ASP A 315 -7.56 -11.90 6.09
C ASP A 315 -7.67 -12.05 7.60
N ALA A 316 -8.84 -12.48 8.11
CA ALA A 316 -9.04 -12.77 9.53
C ALA A 316 -8.13 -13.90 10.03
N GLU A 317 -7.99 -14.98 9.25
CA GLU A 317 -7.09 -16.09 9.59
C GLU A 317 -5.61 -15.65 9.55
N MET A 318 -5.22 -14.81 8.59
CA MET A 318 -3.85 -14.29 8.48
C MET A 318 -3.51 -13.30 9.59
N HIS A 319 -4.40 -12.35 9.90
CA HIS A 319 -4.19 -11.41 10.99
C HIS A 319 -4.12 -12.13 12.34
N ASN A 320 -5.05 -13.06 12.59
CA ASN A 320 -5.01 -13.88 13.80
C ASN A 320 -3.71 -14.69 13.93
N ALA A 321 -3.23 -15.26 12.83
CA ALA A 321 -1.97 -15.98 12.77
C ALA A 321 -0.78 -15.07 13.13
N MET A 322 -0.74 -13.85 12.59
CA MET A 322 0.30 -12.87 12.89
C MET A 322 0.36 -12.55 14.39
N VAL A 323 -0.77 -12.14 14.97
CA VAL A 323 -0.87 -11.74 16.38
C VAL A 323 -0.46 -12.85 17.33
N THR A 324 -0.80 -14.10 16.97
CA THR A 324 -0.61 -15.25 17.85
C THR A 324 0.82 -15.81 17.79
N TYR A 325 1.52 -15.70 16.65
CA TYR A 325 2.75 -16.46 16.42
C TYR A 325 3.98 -15.71 16.05
N TRP A 326 3.81 -14.61 15.34
CA TRP A 326 4.96 -13.90 14.85
C TRP A 326 5.84 -13.54 16.04
N SER A 327 7.09 -14.00 16.02
CA SER A 327 7.93 -14.07 17.21
C SER A 327 8.28 -12.69 17.80
N ARG A 328 8.06 -11.65 16.98
CA ARG A 328 8.25 -10.23 17.26
C ARG A 328 6.94 -9.44 17.29
N PHE A 329 5.77 -10.08 17.19
CA PHE A 329 4.51 -9.36 17.26
C PHE A 329 4.43 -8.54 18.53
N ASP A 330 4.13 -7.25 18.34
CA ASP A 330 3.99 -6.28 19.39
C ASP A 330 3.16 -5.12 18.84
N ASN A 331 2.14 -4.70 19.59
CA ASN A 331 1.24 -3.63 19.19
C ASN A 331 1.89 -2.26 19.44
N ARG A 332 3.02 -2.02 18.76
CA ARG A 332 3.81 -0.78 18.81
C ARG A 332 4.62 -0.59 17.52
N PRO A 333 5.13 0.63 17.26
CA PRO A 333 6.06 0.84 16.16
C PRO A 333 7.32 0.00 16.32
N GLN A 334 7.70 -0.71 15.27
CA GLN A 334 8.91 -1.54 15.25
C GLN A 334 9.44 -1.76 13.83
N TRP A 335 10.74 -2.07 13.76
CA TRP A 335 11.39 -2.44 12.51
C TRP A 335 11.38 -3.96 12.34
N ALA A 336 10.18 -4.51 12.22
CA ALA A 336 10.01 -5.94 12.05
C ALA A 336 8.77 -6.20 11.18
N LEU A 337 8.85 -7.21 10.32
CA LEU A 337 7.78 -7.61 9.38
C LEU A 337 7.66 -9.14 9.35
N TRP A 338 6.42 -9.61 9.38
CA TRP A 338 6.07 -11.00 9.14
C TRP A 338 5.62 -11.22 7.70
N VAL A 339 6.18 -12.24 7.04
CA VAL A 339 5.91 -12.61 5.65
C VAL A 339 5.42 -14.04 5.61
N LEU A 340 4.15 -14.23 5.24
CA LEU A 340 3.51 -15.54 5.16
C LEU A 340 3.38 -16.02 3.71
N TYR A 341 3.95 -17.17 3.38
CA TYR A 341 3.63 -17.86 2.13
C TYR A 341 2.51 -18.87 2.37
N ALA A 342 1.37 -18.69 1.71
CA ALA A 342 0.23 -19.59 1.77
C ALA A 342 -0.12 -20.11 0.36
N ALA A 343 -0.92 -21.18 0.26
CA ALA A 343 -1.34 -21.67 -1.05
C ALA A 343 -2.30 -20.69 -1.72
N ARG A 344 -3.45 -20.39 -1.10
CA ARG A 344 -4.52 -19.62 -1.75
C ARG A 344 -5.34 -18.81 -0.76
N HIS A 345 -5.87 -17.68 -1.20
CA HIS A 345 -6.83 -16.87 -0.45
C HIS A 345 -8.29 -17.32 -0.70
N ASP A 346 -9.22 -16.98 0.18
CA ASP A 346 -10.65 -17.26 0.00
C ASP A 346 -11.25 -16.60 -1.25
N GLN A 347 -10.62 -15.53 -1.76
CA GLN A 347 -10.99 -14.88 -3.01
C GLN A 347 -10.58 -15.65 -4.27
N GLY A 348 -9.85 -16.75 -4.12
CA GLY A 348 -9.46 -17.60 -5.23
C GLY A 348 -8.10 -17.25 -5.81
N ARG A 349 -7.91 -17.57 -7.09
CA ARG A 349 -6.61 -17.50 -7.78
C ARG A 349 -6.23 -16.10 -8.25
N SER A 350 -7.18 -15.16 -8.31
CA SER A 350 -6.87 -13.81 -8.75
C SER A 350 -6.02 -13.05 -7.74
N LEU A 351 -5.96 -13.42 -6.46
CA LEU A 351 -5.14 -12.73 -5.47
C LEU A 351 -3.72 -13.32 -5.39
N GLY A 352 -2.71 -12.54 -5.78
CA GLY A 352 -1.29 -12.95 -5.77
C GLY A 352 -0.57 -12.70 -4.44
N GLY A 353 -0.96 -11.62 -3.75
CA GLY A 353 -0.39 -11.20 -2.48
C GLY A 353 -1.25 -10.13 -1.81
N VAL A 354 -0.97 -9.86 -0.54
CA VAL A 354 -1.67 -8.84 0.25
C VAL A 354 -0.84 -8.39 1.45
N MET A 355 -0.78 -7.08 1.70
CA MET A 355 -0.41 -6.52 3.00
C MET A 355 -1.67 -6.48 3.87
N PHE A 356 -1.98 -7.59 4.54
CA PHE A 356 -3.27 -7.80 5.24
C PHE A 356 -3.34 -7.11 6.61
N ASP A 357 -2.22 -6.65 7.14
CA ASP A 357 -2.17 -5.93 8.40
C ASP A 357 -2.20 -4.43 8.13
N ASP A 358 -3.33 -3.87 7.72
CA ASP A 358 -3.49 -2.43 7.41
C ASP A 358 -4.40 -1.70 8.41
N ILE A 359 -4.55 -2.27 9.61
CA ILE A 359 -5.51 -1.82 10.61
C ILE A 359 -4.83 -1.53 11.96
N GLY A 360 -5.30 -0.48 12.63
CA GLY A 360 -4.96 -0.13 13.99
C GLY A 360 -3.74 0.75 14.14
N PRO A 361 -3.47 1.28 15.35
CA PRO A 361 -2.39 2.25 15.55
C PRO A 361 -1.01 1.71 15.18
N ASN A 362 -0.89 0.37 15.02
CA ASN A 362 0.36 -0.32 14.78
C ASN A 362 0.27 -1.41 13.69
N HIS A 363 -0.29 -1.05 12.53
CA HIS A 363 -0.36 -1.82 11.28
C HIS A 363 0.94 -1.88 10.45
N ARG A 364 0.89 -2.45 9.25
CA ARG A 364 1.98 -2.69 8.29
C ARG A 364 3.02 -3.69 8.77
N GLN A 365 2.64 -4.60 9.66
CA GLN A 365 3.54 -5.58 10.25
C GLN A 365 3.42 -6.98 9.63
N GLY A 366 2.43 -7.21 8.76
CA GLY A 366 2.15 -8.51 8.17
C GLY A 366 1.82 -8.44 6.68
N THR A 367 2.38 -9.38 5.91
CA THR A 367 2.08 -9.56 4.49
C THR A 367 2.03 -11.02 4.10
N ALA A 368 1.23 -11.36 3.07
CA ALA A 368 1.09 -12.71 2.56
C ALA A 368 1.28 -12.81 1.04
N ILE A 369 1.79 -13.96 0.60
CA ILE A 369 2.00 -14.34 -0.82
C ILE A 369 1.28 -15.67 -1.07
N PHE A 370 0.52 -15.75 -2.15
CA PHE A 370 -0.27 -16.94 -2.51
C PHE A 370 0.34 -17.69 -3.68
N THR A 371 0.87 -18.90 -3.42
CA THR A 371 1.60 -19.69 -4.42
C THR A 371 0.71 -20.51 -5.36
N ASP A 372 -0.59 -20.55 -5.12
CA ASP A 372 -1.63 -21.13 -5.99
C ASP A 372 -2.59 -20.03 -6.47
N SER A 373 -2.01 -19.08 -7.20
CA SER A 373 -2.63 -17.87 -7.78
C SER A 373 -2.09 -17.59 -9.20
N PHE A 374 -2.58 -16.52 -9.83
CA PHE A 374 -2.19 -16.07 -11.17
C PHE A 374 -0.68 -15.81 -11.32
N ILE A 375 0.05 -15.57 -10.22
CA ILE A 375 1.52 -15.38 -10.25
C ILE A 375 2.26 -16.67 -10.66
N LYS A 376 1.54 -17.79 -10.83
CA LYS A 376 2.03 -19.07 -11.38
C LYS A 376 1.53 -19.41 -12.77
N ASP A 377 0.65 -18.57 -13.34
CA ASP A 377 0.03 -18.76 -14.64
C ASP A 377 0.89 -18.13 -15.73
N VAL A 378 1.80 -18.95 -16.25
CA VAL A 378 2.79 -18.54 -17.24
C VAL A 378 2.09 -18.10 -18.54
N PRO A 379 2.43 -16.91 -19.08
CA PRO A 379 1.92 -16.45 -20.36
C PRO A 379 2.18 -17.46 -21.49
N PRO A 380 1.23 -17.67 -22.42
CA PRO A 380 1.45 -18.54 -23.57
C PRO A 380 2.68 -18.12 -24.39
N GLY A 381 3.55 -19.07 -24.69
CA GLY A 381 4.75 -18.83 -25.50
C GLY A 381 5.95 -18.28 -24.72
N ASP A 382 5.87 -18.20 -23.39
CA ASP A 382 7.02 -17.81 -22.56
C ASP A 382 8.22 -18.75 -22.78
N PRO A 383 9.44 -18.22 -22.99
CA PRO A 383 10.62 -19.00 -23.34
C PRO A 383 11.21 -19.80 -22.17
N ASP A 384 10.91 -19.45 -20.91
CA ASP A 384 11.27 -20.24 -19.73
C ASP A 384 10.16 -20.19 -18.65
N PRO A 385 9.16 -21.08 -18.77
CA PRO A 385 8.05 -21.15 -17.82
C PRO A 385 8.47 -21.39 -16.37
N ALA A 386 9.63 -22.02 -16.12
CA ALA A 386 10.10 -22.27 -14.76
C ALA A 386 10.73 -21.01 -14.15
N GLY A 387 11.58 -20.33 -14.93
CA GLY A 387 12.16 -19.04 -14.57
C GLY A 387 11.09 -17.95 -14.37
N TRP A 388 10.05 -17.93 -15.21
CA TRP A 388 8.92 -16.99 -15.10
C TRP A 388 8.22 -17.11 -13.74
N ARG A 389 7.84 -18.33 -13.34
CA ARG A 389 7.13 -18.58 -12.06
C ARG A 389 7.97 -18.23 -10.84
N ARG A 390 9.30 -18.39 -10.92
CA ARG A 390 10.21 -17.98 -9.85
C ARG A 390 10.32 -16.47 -9.79
N ARG A 391 10.44 -15.80 -10.94
CA ARG A 391 10.51 -14.33 -11.04
C ARG A 391 9.26 -13.66 -10.50
N MET A 392 8.07 -14.13 -10.89
CA MET A 392 6.81 -13.54 -10.47
C MET A 392 6.52 -13.73 -8.99
N GLU A 393 6.81 -14.92 -8.43
CA GLU A 393 6.70 -15.13 -6.98
C GLU A 393 7.67 -14.24 -6.20
N PHE A 394 8.93 -14.12 -6.65
CA PHE A 394 9.92 -13.26 -6.02
C PHE A 394 9.53 -11.77 -6.11
N TRP A 395 9.09 -11.31 -7.29
CA TRP A 395 8.61 -9.94 -7.49
C TRP A 395 7.43 -9.63 -6.56
N THR A 396 6.45 -10.53 -6.49
CA THR A 396 5.26 -10.38 -5.63
C THR A 396 5.66 -10.27 -4.16
N ALA A 397 6.55 -11.15 -3.68
CA ALA A 397 7.02 -11.09 -2.31
C ALA A 397 7.68 -9.75 -1.96
N VAL A 398 8.56 -9.24 -2.84
CA VAL A 398 9.20 -7.94 -2.61
C VAL A 398 8.19 -6.79 -2.68
N HIS A 399 7.22 -6.85 -3.60
CA HIS A 399 6.15 -5.87 -3.77
C HIS A 399 5.30 -5.72 -2.51
N GLU A 400 4.77 -6.84 -2.01
CA GLU A 400 3.89 -6.83 -0.84
C GLU A 400 4.64 -6.41 0.44
N MET A 401 5.90 -6.86 0.58
CA MET A 401 6.78 -6.34 1.63
C MET A 401 7.01 -4.83 1.48
N GLY A 402 7.02 -4.28 0.26
CA GLY A 402 7.19 -2.86 -0.01
C GLY A 402 6.05 -2.02 0.56
N HIS A 403 4.81 -2.53 0.48
CA HIS A 403 3.65 -1.92 1.14
C HIS A 403 3.84 -1.83 2.66
N ALA A 404 4.45 -2.84 3.30
CA ALA A 404 4.76 -2.77 4.72
C ALA A 404 5.73 -1.61 5.08
N PHE A 405 6.62 -1.22 4.16
CA PHE A 405 7.48 -0.02 4.29
C PHE A 405 6.75 1.31 3.98
N ASN A 406 5.42 1.27 3.89
CA ASN A 406 4.55 2.38 3.53
C ASN A 406 4.74 2.90 2.08
N LEU A 407 5.16 2.02 1.15
CA LEU A 407 5.27 2.37 -0.27
C LEU A 407 3.96 2.14 -1.02
N ALA A 408 3.41 3.21 -1.61
CA ALA A 408 2.31 3.12 -2.56
C ALA A 408 2.75 2.49 -3.89
N HIS A 409 1.78 2.00 -4.67
CA HIS A 409 2.05 1.62 -6.06
C HIS A 409 2.57 2.79 -6.87
N SER A 410 3.46 2.53 -7.83
CA SER A 410 4.11 3.58 -8.62
C SER A 410 3.11 4.46 -9.37
N TRP A 411 2.02 3.90 -9.92
CA TRP A 411 0.99 4.67 -10.64
C TRP A 411 0.03 5.46 -9.74
N GLN A 412 0.12 5.34 -8.41
CA GLN A 412 -0.83 5.96 -7.47
C GLN A 412 -0.16 6.64 -6.28
N LYS A 413 1.14 6.96 -6.41
CA LYS A 413 1.92 7.71 -5.40
C LYS A 413 1.30 9.05 -5.01
N ALA A 414 0.42 9.60 -5.84
CA ALA A 414 -0.25 10.88 -5.63
C ALA A 414 -1.66 10.78 -4.98
N LEU A 415 -2.16 9.59 -4.59
CA LEU A 415 -3.48 9.47 -3.94
C LEU A 415 -3.53 10.11 -2.54
N GLY A 416 -4.68 10.66 -2.11
CA GLY A 416 -4.85 11.20 -0.74
C GLY A 416 -4.45 12.67 -0.54
N VAL A 417 -4.28 13.40 -1.64
CA VAL A 417 -3.82 14.79 -1.72
C VAL A 417 -5.03 15.71 -1.96
N SER A 418 -5.60 16.30 -0.91
CA SER A 418 -6.63 17.34 -1.05
C SER A 418 -6.34 18.55 -0.18
N ASP A 419 -6.62 19.75 -0.71
CA ASP A 419 -6.42 21.02 -0.02
C ASP A 419 -7.20 21.07 1.29
N GLY A 420 -6.48 21.27 2.40
CA GLY A 420 -7.07 21.44 3.75
C GLY A 420 -7.24 20.15 4.56
N ALA A 421 -6.74 19.00 4.09
CA ALA A 421 -6.61 17.81 4.94
C ALA A 421 -5.54 18.03 6.04
N PRO A 422 -5.79 17.69 7.31
CA PRO A 422 -4.77 17.78 8.36
C PRO A 422 -3.68 16.72 8.14
N GLY A 423 -2.50 17.16 7.68
CA GLY A 423 -1.30 16.33 7.50
C GLY A 423 -0.58 16.71 6.21
N ASP A 424 0.41 17.60 6.32
CA ASP A 424 1.27 17.94 5.18
C ASP A 424 1.99 16.67 4.69
N PRO A 425 1.95 16.33 3.38
CA PRO A 425 2.77 15.26 2.84
C PRO A 425 4.26 15.62 2.94
N TRP A 426 5.11 14.61 3.12
CA TRP A 426 6.51 14.86 3.45
C TRP A 426 7.38 15.27 2.25
N ILE A 427 7.11 14.78 1.02
CA ILE A 427 7.72 15.24 -0.24
C ILE A 427 6.71 14.97 -1.36
N PRO A 428 6.41 15.92 -2.27
CA PRO A 428 5.58 15.68 -3.45
C PRO A 428 6.12 14.53 -4.32
N LEU A 429 5.33 13.47 -4.54
CA LEU A 429 5.70 12.34 -5.40
C LEU A 429 4.71 12.27 -6.57
N ALA A 430 5.24 12.19 -7.79
CA ALA A 430 4.41 12.02 -8.97
C ALA A 430 4.01 10.55 -9.15
N ASN A 431 2.85 10.29 -9.76
CA ASN A 431 2.54 8.97 -10.28
C ASN A 431 3.56 8.63 -11.39
N GLU A 432 4.18 7.46 -11.27
CA GLU A 432 5.11 6.89 -12.23
C GLU A 432 4.55 5.59 -12.82
N PRO A 433 3.48 5.65 -13.66
CA PRO A 433 2.85 4.45 -14.22
C PRO A 433 3.78 3.61 -15.09
N GLU A 434 4.87 4.20 -15.58
CA GLU A 434 5.91 3.53 -16.38
C GLU A 434 7.15 3.12 -15.55
N ALA A 435 7.14 3.28 -14.22
CA ALA A 435 8.30 2.90 -13.41
C ALA A 435 8.60 1.40 -13.52
N ARG A 436 9.85 1.04 -13.81
CA ARG A 436 10.34 -0.35 -13.71
C ARG A 436 10.76 -0.62 -12.27
N SER A 437 9.79 -0.61 -11.37
CA SER A 437 9.97 -0.79 -9.92
C SER A 437 9.24 -2.03 -9.40
N PHE A 438 9.72 -2.60 -8.30
CA PHE A 438 8.94 -3.57 -7.52
C PHE A 438 7.54 -3.06 -7.18
N MET A 439 7.33 -1.75 -7.00
CA MET A 439 6.02 -1.18 -6.67
C MET A 439 5.12 -0.90 -7.89
N ASN A 440 5.50 -1.35 -9.09
CA ASN A 440 4.68 -1.21 -10.30
C ASN A 440 4.23 -2.56 -10.83
N TYR A 441 3.02 -2.67 -11.36
CA TYR A 441 2.49 -3.90 -11.93
C TYR A 441 3.14 -4.16 -13.29
N PRO A 442 3.81 -5.32 -13.47
CA PRO A 442 4.51 -5.63 -14.71
C PRO A 442 3.62 -5.55 -15.95
N PHE A 443 2.33 -5.84 -15.81
CA PHE A 443 1.35 -5.86 -16.89
C PHE A 443 0.70 -4.50 -17.20
N ARG A 444 0.90 -3.46 -16.36
CA ARG A 444 0.29 -2.12 -16.56
C ARG A 444 1.16 -1.13 -17.35
N VAL A 445 2.42 -1.45 -17.60
CA VAL A 445 3.30 -0.58 -18.38
C VAL A 445 3.04 -0.70 -19.87
N SER A 446 3.39 0.34 -20.63
CA SER A 446 3.38 0.28 -22.09
C SER A 446 4.23 -0.89 -22.59
N GLY A 447 3.65 -1.74 -23.44
CA GLY A 447 4.28 -2.97 -23.93
C GLY A 447 4.11 -4.19 -23.02
N GLY A 448 3.41 -4.05 -21.90
CA GLY A 448 3.06 -5.13 -20.97
C GLY A 448 4.26 -5.78 -20.29
N GLU A 449 4.02 -6.98 -19.74
CA GLU A 449 4.95 -7.67 -18.87
C GLU A 449 6.35 -7.90 -19.47
N SER A 450 6.40 -8.25 -20.76
CA SER A 450 7.67 -8.47 -21.47
C SER A 450 8.50 -7.19 -21.52
N SER A 451 7.87 -6.03 -21.77
CA SER A 451 8.55 -4.72 -21.75
C SER A 451 8.91 -4.28 -20.34
N PHE A 452 8.13 -4.66 -19.34
CA PHE A 452 8.51 -4.41 -17.95
C PHE A 452 9.82 -5.13 -17.63
N PHE A 453 9.85 -6.45 -17.81
CA PHE A 453 11.00 -7.27 -17.42
C PHE A 453 12.22 -7.08 -18.32
N SER A 454 12.07 -6.64 -19.58
CA SER A 454 13.21 -6.32 -20.44
C SER A 454 14.07 -5.18 -19.90
N ASP A 455 13.48 -4.27 -19.11
CA ASP A 455 14.16 -3.10 -18.53
C ASP A 455 14.20 -3.11 -16.99
N PHE A 456 13.55 -4.08 -16.36
CA PHE A 456 13.49 -4.20 -14.90
C PHE A 456 14.84 -4.61 -14.31
N ARG A 457 15.36 -3.78 -13.40
CA ARG A 457 16.66 -3.97 -12.74
C ARG A 457 16.55 -4.51 -11.30
N PHE A 458 15.40 -5.07 -10.93
CA PHE A 458 15.16 -5.63 -9.59
C PHE A 458 15.46 -4.61 -8.47
N ARG A 459 14.86 -3.42 -8.57
CA ARG A 459 15.02 -2.33 -7.60
C ARG A 459 13.73 -1.54 -7.40
N PHE A 460 13.66 -0.81 -6.28
CA PHE A 460 12.73 0.29 -6.09
C PHE A 460 13.13 1.51 -6.94
N SER A 461 12.16 2.36 -7.29
CA SER A 461 12.42 3.65 -7.97
C SER A 461 13.23 4.60 -7.08
N ASP A 462 13.81 5.65 -7.65
CA ASP A 462 14.58 6.64 -6.87
C ASP A 462 13.71 7.31 -5.81
N ASP A 463 12.47 7.67 -6.14
CA ASP A 463 11.52 8.26 -5.19
C ASP A 463 11.16 7.33 -4.03
N GLU A 464 10.94 6.03 -4.30
CA GLU A 464 10.71 5.03 -3.26
C GLU A 464 11.95 4.85 -2.37
N LEU A 465 13.16 4.88 -2.95
CA LEU A 465 14.41 4.81 -2.17
C LEU A 465 14.60 6.06 -1.30
N VAL A 466 14.32 7.26 -1.83
CA VAL A 466 14.35 8.50 -1.05
C VAL A 466 13.38 8.41 0.14
N PHE A 467 12.17 7.89 -0.08
CA PHE A 467 11.20 7.61 0.97
C PHE A 467 11.77 6.71 2.06
N MET A 468 12.15 5.49 1.70
CA MET A 468 12.64 4.50 2.65
C MET A 468 13.87 5.02 3.43
N ARG A 469 14.79 5.73 2.78
CA ARG A 469 16.09 6.13 3.36
C ARG A 469 16.08 7.47 4.10
N HIS A 470 15.24 8.41 3.68
CA HIS A 470 15.29 9.79 4.18
C HIS A 470 14.02 10.31 4.83
N ALA A 471 12.88 9.62 4.73
CA ALA A 471 11.67 10.00 5.47
C ALA A 471 11.85 10.05 6.98
N PRO A 472 11.16 10.96 7.69
CA PRO A 472 10.96 10.80 9.11
C PRO A 472 10.59 9.34 9.40
N ARG A 473 11.33 8.70 10.31
CA ARG A 473 11.24 7.24 10.50
C ARG A 473 9.82 6.79 10.85
N ARG A 474 9.02 7.67 11.46
CA ARG A 474 7.60 7.41 11.72
C ARG A 474 6.78 7.12 10.46
N PHE A 475 7.18 7.59 9.28
CA PHE A 475 6.46 7.34 8.03
C PHE A 475 6.76 5.97 7.42
N VAL A 476 7.94 5.42 7.71
CA VAL A 476 8.44 4.20 7.07
C VAL A 476 8.31 3.00 8.01
N GLN A 477 8.65 3.19 9.29
CA GLN A 477 8.67 2.13 10.29
C GLN A 477 7.30 1.46 10.41
N MET A 478 7.27 0.14 10.34
CA MET A 478 6.05 -0.66 10.55
C MET A 478 5.44 -0.34 11.92
N GLY A 479 4.12 -0.30 11.95
CA GLY A 479 3.31 0.01 13.11
C GLY A 479 3.41 1.45 13.57
N ASN A 480 3.78 2.40 12.71
CA ASN A 480 3.95 3.79 13.11
C ASN A 480 2.90 4.73 12.49
N SER A 481 3.22 5.43 11.39
CA SER A 481 2.19 6.20 10.68
C SER A 481 1.27 5.28 9.90
N ASP A 482 0.04 5.75 9.68
CA ASP A 482 -0.92 4.95 8.96
C ASP A 482 -0.53 4.74 7.51
N TRP A 483 -0.94 3.58 6.99
CA TRP A 483 -0.88 3.26 5.58
C TRP A 483 -1.47 4.39 4.75
N PHE A 484 -0.73 4.83 3.71
CA PHE A 484 -1.09 5.99 2.89
C PHE A 484 -1.14 7.34 3.65
N VAL A 485 -0.55 7.48 4.84
CA VAL A 485 -0.35 8.79 5.49
C VAL A 485 1.09 9.26 5.31
N ASN A 486 1.25 10.54 4.91
CA ASN A 486 2.53 11.24 4.65
C ASN A 486 3.30 10.78 3.40
N HIS A 487 2.63 10.33 2.32
CA HIS A 487 3.28 9.69 1.16
C HIS A 487 3.41 10.54 -0.14
N GLY A 488 3.03 11.83 -0.15
CA GLY A 488 3.40 12.82 -1.20
C GLY A 488 2.23 13.65 -1.79
N PHE A 489 2.46 14.94 -2.15
CA PHE A 489 1.54 15.92 -2.82
C PHE A 489 1.79 16.00 -4.36
N GLU A 490 1.05 16.66 -5.28
CA GLU A 490 0.33 17.97 -5.31
C GLU A 490 -0.89 18.00 -6.27
N ALA A 491 -1.75 19.02 -6.08
CA ALA A 491 -3.10 19.28 -6.58
C ALA A 491 -3.36 19.21 -8.11
N PRO A 492 -4.56 18.78 -8.54
CA PRO A 492 -5.09 19.14 -9.85
C PRO A 492 -5.68 20.56 -9.79
N GLU A 493 -5.06 21.46 -10.55
CA GLU A 493 -5.81 22.54 -11.18
C GLU A 493 -7.03 21.93 -11.90
N ALA A 494 -8.21 22.49 -11.61
CA ALA A 494 -9.49 22.26 -12.26
C ALA A 494 -9.76 20.82 -12.72
N LEU A 495 -10.54 20.07 -11.92
CA LEU A 495 -11.20 18.83 -12.33
C LEU A 495 -11.76 18.98 -13.76
N SER A 496 -11.01 18.47 -14.73
CA SER A 496 -11.50 18.20 -16.07
C SER A 496 -12.51 17.07 -15.88
N ARG A 497 -13.80 17.42 -15.85
CA ARG A 497 -14.87 16.48 -16.12
C ARG A 497 -14.69 16.03 -17.55
N SER A 498 -13.96 14.95 -17.77
CA SER A 498 -14.21 14.18 -18.96
C SER A 498 -15.62 13.60 -18.81
N GLY A 499 -16.44 13.73 -19.84
CA GLY A 499 -17.80 13.19 -19.86
C GLY A 499 -17.85 11.69 -20.11
N ASN A 500 -16.71 10.99 -20.08
CA ASN A 500 -16.60 9.59 -20.47
C ASN A 500 -17.02 8.62 -19.37
N TRP A 501 -17.11 9.07 -18.12
CA TRP A 501 -17.46 8.21 -16.99
C TRP A 501 -18.44 8.90 -16.04
N THR A 502 -19.34 8.09 -15.47
CA THR A 502 -20.22 8.53 -14.40
C THR A 502 -20.01 7.61 -13.20
N LEU A 503 -19.56 8.17 -12.07
CA LEU A 503 -19.49 7.45 -10.80
C LEU A 503 -20.70 7.83 -9.93
N GLN A 504 -21.34 6.85 -9.32
CA GLN A 504 -22.43 7.04 -8.36
C GLN A 504 -22.13 6.30 -7.05
N ILE A 505 -22.52 6.90 -5.93
CA ILE A 505 -22.46 6.28 -4.60
C ILE A 505 -23.84 6.30 -3.93
N ARG A 506 -24.29 5.14 -3.42
CA ARG A 506 -25.63 4.99 -2.83
C ARG A 506 -25.74 3.88 -1.77
N PRO A 507 -26.72 3.94 -0.85
CA PRO A 507 -26.96 2.92 0.19
C PRO A 507 -27.99 1.83 -0.17
N ASN A 508 -28.58 1.84 -1.38
CA ASN A 508 -29.64 0.92 -1.85
C ASN A 508 -30.80 0.65 -0.85
N ARG A 509 -31.34 1.73 -0.28
CA ARG A 509 -32.47 1.74 0.66
C ARG A 509 -33.38 2.94 0.40
N ALA A 510 -34.60 2.93 0.95
CA ALA A 510 -35.60 3.97 0.69
C ALA A 510 -35.27 5.35 1.28
N SER A 511 -34.45 5.41 2.33
CA SER A 511 -34.03 6.67 2.95
C SER A 511 -32.56 6.63 3.36
N ASN A 512 -31.85 7.75 3.20
CA ASN A 512 -30.46 7.92 3.62
C ASN A 512 -30.33 8.14 5.13
N ALA A 513 -31.09 7.41 5.93
CA ALA A 513 -31.12 7.52 7.37
C ALA A 513 -30.67 6.21 8.00
N TYR A 514 -29.74 6.30 8.94
CA TYR A 514 -29.15 5.19 9.67
C TYR A 514 -29.45 5.34 11.16
N ARG A 515 -29.65 4.22 11.84
CA ARG A 515 -29.82 4.19 13.29
C ARG A 515 -28.45 4.34 13.97
N PHE A 516 -28.42 4.86 15.19
CA PHE A 516 -27.19 4.87 15.97
C PHE A 516 -26.66 3.43 16.15
N LEU A 517 -25.34 3.25 16.11
CA LEU A 517 -24.61 1.96 16.04
C LEU A 517 -24.70 1.21 14.71
N GLU A 518 -25.60 1.57 13.78
CA GLU A 518 -25.73 0.88 12.50
C GLU A 518 -24.49 1.08 11.63
N PRO A 519 -23.78 0.00 11.22
CA PRO A 519 -22.72 0.10 10.24
C PRO A 519 -23.24 0.64 8.90
N VAL A 520 -22.44 1.46 8.23
CA VAL A 520 -22.82 2.17 7.02
C VAL A 520 -22.06 1.59 5.84
N THR A 521 -22.75 0.80 5.01
CA THR A 521 -22.23 0.28 3.74
C THR A 521 -22.71 1.13 2.57
N MET A 522 -21.79 1.52 1.69
CA MET A 522 -22.08 2.19 0.42
C MET A 522 -21.77 1.28 -0.76
N GLU A 523 -22.59 1.36 -1.79
CA GLU A 523 -22.33 0.75 -3.09
C GLU A 523 -21.97 1.82 -4.11
N LEU A 524 -21.02 1.47 -4.97
CA LEU A 524 -20.52 2.28 -6.06
C LEU A 524 -20.97 1.70 -7.39
N LYS A 525 -21.34 2.56 -8.33
CA LYS A 525 -21.62 2.22 -9.73
C LYS A 525 -20.73 3.12 -10.60
N LEU A 526 -19.85 2.54 -11.40
CA LEU A 526 -19.07 3.26 -12.40
C LEU A 526 -19.58 2.90 -13.78
N THR A 527 -20.07 3.90 -14.52
CA THR A 527 -20.69 3.74 -15.83
C THR A 527 -19.80 4.31 -16.94
N ASN A 528 -19.55 3.52 -17.98
CA ASN A 528 -18.95 4.00 -19.22
C ASN A 528 -19.93 4.94 -19.94
N SER A 529 -19.73 6.25 -19.78
CA SER A 529 -20.53 7.30 -20.42
C SER A 529 -19.93 7.76 -21.75
N SER A 530 -18.83 7.14 -22.18
CA SER A 530 -18.20 7.42 -23.46
C SER A 530 -19.00 6.82 -24.62
N GLY A 531 -18.73 7.28 -25.84
CA GLY A 531 -19.33 6.73 -27.06
C GLY A 531 -18.69 5.41 -27.54
N GLN A 532 -17.76 4.82 -26.79
CA GLN A 532 -16.98 3.66 -27.23
C GLN A 532 -16.88 2.59 -26.14
N ALA A 533 -16.70 1.33 -26.55
CA ALA A 533 -16.42 0.26 -25.61
C ALA A 533 -15.01 0.45 -25.01
N VAL A 534 -14.90 0.25 -23.70
CA VAL A 534 -13.63 0.38 -22.98
C VAL A 534 -13.29 -0.97 -22.33
N ALA A 535 -12.00 -1.30 -22.30
CA ALA A 535 -11.48 -2.41 -21.54
C ALA A 535 -11.25 -1.96 -20.09
N MET A 536 -11.89 -2.61 -19.12
CA MET A 536 -11.83 -2.23 -17.71
C MET A 536 -11.77 -3.45 -16.80
N ASP A 537 -11.08 -3.31 -15.67
CA ASP A 537 -11.03 -4.33 -14.61
C ASP A 537 -12.32 -4.26 -13.77
N PRO A 538 -13.15 -5.32 -13.74
CA PRO A 538 -14.41 -5.31 -13.00
C PRO A 538 -14.20 -5.29 -11.47
N ASP A 539 -13.03 -5.72 -10.96
CA ASP A 539 -12.74 -5.77 -9.52
C ASP A 539 -12.25 -4.41 -8.97
N MET A 540 -12.08 -3.40 -9.83
CA MET A 540 -11.47 -2.13 -9.42
C MET A 540 -12.29 -1.35 -8.38
N LEU A 541 -13.60 -1.61 -8.30
CA LEU A 541 -14.45 -0.99 -7.28
C LEU A 541 -14.51 -1.80 -5.97
N GLU A 542 -13.92 -2.99 -5.91
CA GLU A 542 -13.93 -3.87 -4.73
C GLU A 542 -12.55 -4.05 -4.09
N ASP A 543 -11.47 -3.82 -4.85
CA ASP A 543 -10.10 -4.10 -4.44
C ASP A 543 -9.53 -3.18 -3.33
N GLY A 544 -10.22 -2.07 -3.06
CA GLY A 544 -9.85 -1.10 -2.04
C GLY A 544 -8.68 -0.15 -2.40
N ARG A 545 -8.03 -0.32 -3.56
CA ARG A 545 -6.87 0.50 -3.99
C ARG A 545 -7.27 1.66 -4.90
N HIS A 546 -8.32 1.51 -5.72
CA HIS A 546 -8.69 2.54 -6.71
C HIS A 546 -9.75 3.52 -6.23
N ILE A 547 -10.39 3.27 -5.08
CA ILE A 547 -11.43 4.14 -4.53
C ILE A 547 -10.90 4.90 -3.33
N THR A 548 -11.19 6.19 -3.30
CA THR A 548 -11.15 6.99 -2.09
C THR A 548 -12.55 7.51 -1.77
N VAL A 549 -13.01 7.34 -0.52
CA VAL A 549 -14.26 7.95 -0.05
C VAL A 549 -13.94 9.04 0.96
N PHE A 550 -14.58 10.20 0.82
CA PHE A 550 -14.49 11.32 1.74
C PHE A 550 -15.78 11.41 2.55
N LEU A 551 -15.65 11.53 3.86
CA LEU A 551 -16.75 11.66 4.81
C LEU A 551 -16.58 12.95 5.60
N GLN A 552 -17.63 13.76 5.65
CA GLN A 552 -17.65 14.97 6.46
C GLN A 552 -18.93 15.02 7.28
N ARG A 553 -18.81 14.91 8.60
CA ARG A 553 -19.90 15.29 9.49
C ARG A 553 -20.09 16.80 9.44
N GLU A 554 -21.34 17.26 9.40
CA GLU A 554 -21.63 18.70 9.38
C GLU A 554 -21.01 19.41 10.59
N GLY A 555 -20.21 20.45 10.34
CA GLY A 555 -19.47 21.17 11.37
C GLY A 555 -18.12 20.54 11.77
N ALA A 556 -17.76 19.38 11.23
CA ALA A 556 -16.48 18.73 11.44
C ALA A 556 -15.55 18.82 10.22
N ARG A 557 -14.30 18.38 10.41
CA ARG A 557 -13.34 18.23 9.32
C ARG A 557 -13.69 17.01 8.47
N THR A 558 -13.40 17.08 7.17
CA THR A 558 -13.48 15.93 6.28
C THR A 558 -12.46 14.88 6.70
N ARG A 559 -12.89 13.63 6.77
CA ARG A 559 -12.08 12.44 6.99
C ARG A 559 -12.08 11.62 5.71
N GLN A 560 -10.93 11.05 5.37
CA GLN A 560 -10.83 10.09 4.28
C GLN A 560 -11.13 8.70 4.84
N TRP A 561 -12.01 7.96 4.20
CA TRP A 561 -12.14 6.53 4.38
C TRP A 561 -11.13 5.82 3.50
N ARG A 562 -10.40 4.92 4.16
CA ARG A 562 -9.54 3.93 3.53
C ARG A 562 -10.02 2.56 3.98
N PRO A 563 -10.08 1.58 3.08
CA PRO A 563 -10.51 0.25 3.45
C PRO A 563 -9.54 -0.34 4.48
N LEU A 564 -10.09 -1.25 5.28
CA LEU A 564 -9.37 -2.13 6.21
C LEU A 564 -8.72 -3.33 5.48
N MET A 565 -8.61 -3.25 4.15
CA MET A 565 -8.00 -4.28 3.32
C MET A 565 -7.72 -3.73 1.93
N THR A 566 -6.52 -3.97 1.39
CA THR A 566 -6.17 -3.70 -0.01
C THR A 566 -5.73 -4.99 -0.70
N ARG A 567 -6.18 -5.25 -1.94
CA ARG A 567 -5.95 -6.55 -2.61
C ARG A 567 -5.13 -6.41 -3.90
N CYS A 568 -4.23 -7.37 -4.14
CA CYS A 568 -3.46 -7.50 -5.38
C CYS A 568 -4.12 -8.53 -6.32
N HIS A 569 -5.17 -8.11 -7.04
CA HIS A 569 -5.88 -8.95 -8.01
C HIS A 569 -5.14 -9.04 -9.36
N GLU A 570 -5.33 -10.18 -10.04
CA GLU A 570 -5.06 -10.38 -11.46
C GLU A 570 -5.83 -9.33 -12.26
N ASP A 571 -5.09 -8.47 -12.96
CA ASP A 571 -5.72 -7.56 -13.90
C ASP A 571 -6.34 -8.39 -15.03
N HIS A 572 -7.66 -8.33 -15.13
CA HIS A 572 -8.40 -8.88 -16.26
C HIS A 572 -9.25 -7.77 -16.84
N ALA A 573 -9.04 -7.49 -18.12
CA ALA A 573 -9.80 -6.50 -18.83
C ALA A 573 -11.07 -7.16 -19.38
N GLU A 574 -12.22 -6.79 -18.83
CA GLU A 574 -13.50 -7.08 -19.45
C GLU A 574 -13.90 -5.92 -20.35
N LYS A 575 -14.56 -6.25 -21.45
CA LYS A 575 -15.16 -5.23 -22.32
C LYS A 575 -16.32 -4.60 -21.55
N LEU A 576 -16.41 -3.28 -21.59
CA LEU A 576 -17.52 -2.50 -21.03
C LEU A 576 -18.07 -1.60 -22.13
N ASP A 577 -19.25 -1.93 -22.67
CA ASP A 577 -19.87 -1.16 -23.74
C ASP A 577 -20.39 0.22 -23.26
N PRO A 578 -20.65 1.17 -24.17
CA PRO A 578 -21.30 2.44 -23.81
C PRO A 578 -22.60 2.23 -23.04
N GLY A 579 -22.74 2.92 -21.90
CA GLY A 579 -23.87 2.83 -20.97
C GLY A 579 -23.76 1.71 -19.94
N GLU A 580 -22.75 0.83 -20.03
CA GLU A 580 -22.60 -0.26 -19.08
C GLU A 580 -21.82 0.14 -17.84
N SER A 581 -21.97 -0.65 -16.79
CA SER A 581 -21.40 -0.34 -15.49
C SER A 581 -20.77 -1.52 -14.79
N ILE A 582 -19.81 -1.20 -13.93
CA ILE A 582 -19.25 -2.08 -12.90
C ILE A 582 -19.64 -1.58 -11.52
N TYR A 583 -19.57 -2.46 -10.51
CA TYR A 583 -20.11 -2.22 -9.18
C TYR A 583 -19.13 -2.66 -8.11
N GLY A 584 -19.22 -2.05 -6.93
CA GLY A 584 -18.49 -2.49 -5.74
C GLY A 584 -19.14 -1.98 -4.48
N ALA A 585 -18.81 -2.56 -3.33
CA ALA A 585 -19.40 -2.20 -2.05
C ALA A 585 -18.37 -2.13 -0.94
N HIS A 586 -18.52 -1.13 -0.06
CA HIS A 586 -17.60 -0.89 1.04
C HIS A 586 -18.35 -0.45 2.31
N MET A 587 -17.98 -1.03 3.45
CA MET A 587 -18.43 -0.56 4.76
C MET A 587 -17.62 0.67 5.17
N ILE A 588 -18.19 1.86 4.93
CA ILE A 588 -17.51 3.15 5.12
C ILE A 588 -17.62 3.71 6.55
N SER A 589 -18.44 3.09 7.42
CA SER A 589 -18.53 3.49 8.83
C SER A 589 -17.24 3.27 9.60
N SER A 590 -16.33 2.43 9.09
CA SER A 590 -15.01 2.17 9.66
C SER A 590 -13.94 2.11 8.57
N GLY A 591 -12.72 2.51 8.90
CA GLY A 591 -11.54 2.40 8.04
C GLY A 591 -10.28 2.18 8.88
N GLY A 592 -9.09 2.31 8.28
CA GLY A 592 -7.80 2.10 8.96
C GLY A 592 -7.64 2.76 10.34
N ASP A 593 -8.31 3.90 10.56
CA ASP A 593 -8.28 4.69 11.81
C ASP A 593 -9.45 4.37 12.78
N GLY A 594 -10.11 3.22 12.65
CA GLY A 594 -11.29 2.83 13.42
C GLY A 594 -12.60 3.38 12.84
N PHE A 595 -13.58 3.70 13.69
CA PHE A 595 -14.88 4.21 13.22
C PHE A 595 -14.77 5.65 12.68
N LEU A 596 -15.34 5.86 11.50
CA LEU A 596 -15.48 7.16 10.84
C LEU A 596 -16.86 7.79 11.07
N ILE A 597 -17.84 6.93 11.36
CA ILE A 597 -19.23 7.27 11.67
C ILE A 597 -19.55 6.68 13.05
N ASP A 598 -19.16 7.41 14.08
CA ASP A 598 -19.26 7.07 15.51
C ASP A 598 -20.18 8.02 16.29
N GLU A 599 -20.71 9.05 15.62
CA GLU A 599 -21.55 10.07 16.22
C GLU A 599 -22.85 10.29 15.43
N ALA A 600 -23.89 10.76 16.12
CA ALA A 600 -25.13 11.15 15.48
C ALA A 600 -24.98 12.48 14.72
N GLY A 601 -25.78 12.64 13.66
CA GLY A 601 -25.85 13.86 12.87
C GLY A 601 -25.82 13.60 11.37
N PHE A 602 -25.68 14.68 10.60
CA PHE A 602 -25.60 14.60 9.15
C PHE A 602 -24.15 14.43 8.68
N TYR A 603 -23.97 13.55 7.71
CA TYR A 603 -22.70 13.30 7.04
C TYR A 603 -22.86 13.54 5.54
N LYS A 604 -21.87 14.19 4.95
CA LYS A 604 -21.66 14.26 3.50
C LYS A 604 -20.64 13.20 3.11
N ILE A 605 -20.94 12.45 2.08
CA ILE A 605 -20.12 11.35 1.58
C ILE A 605 -19.89 11.57 0.08
N GLN A 606 -18.66 11.41 -0.38
CA GLN A 606 -18.32 11.46 -1.79
C GLN A 606 -17.16 10.50 -2.09
N ALA A 607 -17.35 9.61 -3.06
CA ALA A 607 -16.29 8.80 -3.63
C ALA A 607 -15.58 9.48 -4.80
N ALA A 608 -14.31 9.16 -4.97
CA ALA A 608 -13.48 9.48 -6.13
C ALA A 608 -12.68 8.24 -6.55
N ILE A 609 -12.47 8.07 -7.85
CA ILE A 609 -11.63 7.02 -8.43
C ILE A 609 -10.63 7.63 -9.42
N ASP A 610 -9.46 7.01 -9.52
CA ASP A 610 -8.45 7.31 -10.54
C ASP A 610 -8.44 6.21 -11.62
N LEU A 611 -8.70 6.61 -12.87
CA LEU A 611 -8.71 5.74 -14.04
C LEU A 611 -7.44 5.85 -14.89
N GLY A 612 -6.30 6.20 -14.28
CA GLY A 612 -5.01 6.24 -14.97
C GLY A 612 -4.85 7.46 -15.88
N GLY A 613 -5.33 8.62 -15.42
CA GLY A 613 -5.27 9.89 -16.16
C GLY A 613 -6.57 10.72 -16.11
N GLU A 614 -7.64 10.12 -15.58
CA GLU A 614 -8.91 10.79 -15.33
C GLU A 614 -9.37 10.50 -13.89
N ILE A 615 -9.68 11.56 -13.13
CA ILE A 615 -10.30 11.45 -11.82
C ILE A 615 -11.82 11.58 -11.99
N VAL A 616 -12.55 10.52 -11.65
CA VAL A 616 -14.01 10.50 -11.69
C VAL A 616 -14.54 10.64 -10.27
N VAL A 617 -15.38 11.64 -10.03
CA VAL A 617 -16.01 11.89 -8.73
C VAL A 617 -17.50 11.54 -8.77
N SER A 618 -17.99 11.02 -7.65
CA SER A 618 -19.40 10.68 -7.48
C SER A 618 -20.27 11.88 -7.10
N ASN A 619 -21.59 11.66 -7.08
CA ASN A 619 -22.54 12.52 -6.39
C ASN A 619 -22.15 12.73 -4.92
N VAL A 620 -22.46 13.89 -4.36
CA VAL A 620 -22.37 14.12 -2.92
C VAL A 620 -23.62 13.54 -2.27
N LEU A 621 -23.46 12.45 -1.53
CA LEU A 621 -24.54 11.82 -0.77
C LEU A 621 -24.62 12.46 0.61
N ARG A 622 -25.81 12.87 1.04
CA ARG A 622 -26.06 13.29 2.42
C ARG A 622 -26.82 12.18 3.15
N VAL A 623 -26.24 11.69 4.23
CA VAL A 623 -26.84 10.68 5.12
C VAL A 623 -27.06 11.27 6.51
N HIS A 624 -28.04 10.75 7.23
CA HIS A 624 -28.36 11.12 8.60
C HIS A 624 -28.19 9.93 9.53
N VAL A 625 -27.36 10.06 10.55
CA VAL A 625 -27.24 9.09 11.63
C VAL A 625 -28.09 9.60 12.79
N ALA A 626 -29.12 8.85 13.15
CA ALA A 626 -30.00 9.20 14.26
C ALA A 626 -29.24 9.21 15.59
N PRO A 627 -29.66 10.02 16.58
CA PRO A 627 -29.20 9.86 17.95
C PRO A 627 -29.58 8.49 18.52
N PRO A 628 -28.91 8.02 19.58
CA PRO A 628 -29.31 6.80 20.27
C PRO A 628 -30.79 6.86 20.67
N GLU A 629 -31.56 5.84 20.30
CA GLU A 629 -33.00 5.76 20.54
C GLU A 629 -33.31 5.48 22.02
N GLY A 630 -32.33 4.96 22.78
CA GLY A 630 -32.48 4.65 24.19
C GLY A 630 -31.17 4.48 24.96
N ARG A 631 -31.31 4.22 26.27
CA ARG A 631 -30.16 4.03 27.19
C ARG A 631 -29.28 2.85 26.83
N GLU A 632 -29.85 1.80 26.26
CA GLU A 632 -29.10 0.59 25.91
C GLU A 632 -28.09 0.88 24.80
N GLU A 633 -28.48 1.58 23.73
CA GLU A 633 -27.58 1.97 22.64
C GLU A 633 -26.49 2.94 23.12
N ALA A 634 -26.88 3.95 23.89
CA ALA A 634 -25.91 4.90 24.47
C ALA A 634 -24.90 4.21 25.39
N ARG A 635 -25.31 3.13 26.08
CA ARG A 635 -24.42 2.34 26.93
C ARG A 635 -23.49 1.41 26.15
N LEU A 636 -23.96 0.85 25.03
CA LEU A 636 -23.14 -0.02 24.19
C LEU A 636 -22.09 0.76 23.38
N ALA A 637 -22.37 2.03 23.06
CA ALA A 637 -21.56 2.83 22.14
C ALA A 637 -20.05 2.89 22.47
N PRO A 638 -19.61 3.12 23.72
CA PRO A 638 -18.17 3.21 24.02
C PRO A 638 -17.41 1.90 23.75
N ASP A 639 -18.07 0.76 23.95
CA ASP A 639 -17.47 -0.56 23.74
C ASP A 639 -17.61 -1.00 22.26
N PHE A 640 -18.71 -0.60 21.61
CA PHE A 640 -18.99 -0.88 20.20
C PHE A 640 -18.11 -0.08 19.25
N PHE A 641 -17.89 1.21 19.50
CA PHE A 641 -17.04 2.07 18.67
C PHE A 641 -15.55 1.91 19.00
N THR A 642 -15.13 0.65 19.08
CA THR A 642 -13.73 0.26 19.23
C THR A 642 -13.21 -0.31 17.94
N GLU A 643 -11.91 -0.22 17.75
CA GLU A 643 -11.25 -0.72 16.56
C GLU A 643 -11.38 -2.25 16.41
N ASP A 644 -11.27 -3.01 17.51
CA ASP A 644 -11.43 -4.47 17.48
C ASP A 644 -12.84 -4.86 17.00
N VAL A 645 -13.88 -4.11 17.39
CA VAL A 645 -15.24 -4.33 16.90
C VAL A 645 -15.33 -3.97 15.41
N ALA A 646 -14.71 -2.87 14.97
CA ALA A 646 -14.65 -2.51 13.55
C ALA A 646 -14.00 -3.63 12.72
N ARG A 647 -12.89 -4.22 13.19
CA ARG A 647 -12.21 -5.37 12.56
C ARG A 647 -13.13 -6.58 12.44
N VAL A 648 -13.76 -6.98 13.54
CA VAL A 648 -14.66 -8.15 13.55
C VAL A 648 -15.81 -7.96 12.55
N LEU A 649 -16.37 -6.76 12.47
CA LEU A 649 -17.44 -6.44 11.51
C LEU A 649 -16.93 -6.45 10.06
N ALA A 650 -15.80 -5.79 9.78
CA ALA A 650 -15.26 -5.64 8.43
C ALA A 650 -14.79 -6.97 7.81
N PHE A 651 -14.22 -7.85 8.63
CA PHE A 651 -13.77 -9.18 8.19
C PHE A 651 -14.85 -10.26 8.20
N ALA A 652 -16.07 -9.92 8.66
CA ALA A 652 -17.10 -10.89 8.96
C ALA A 652 -16.61 -11.99 9.93
N GLY A 653 -15.91 -11.59 11.00
CA GLY A 653 -15.53 -12.46 12.12
C GLY A 653 -14.03 -12.51 12.44
N ALA A 654 -13.70 -12.52 13.73
CA ALA A 654 -12.33 -12.79 14.22
C ALA A 654 -12.38 -13.44 15.61
N PRO A 655 -12.42 -14.79 15.72
CA PRO A 655 -12.62 -15.51 16.99
C PRO A 655 -11.63 -15.18 18.11
N ALA A 656 -10.41 -14.76 17.77
CA ALA A 656 -9.38 -14.41 18.76
C ALA A 656 -9.59 -13.05 19.43
N LEU A 657 -10.40 -12.16 18.84
CA LEU A 657 -10.77 -10.89 19.45
C LEU A 657 -11.96 -11.11 20.41
N GLU A 658 -11.73 -11.90 21.48
CA GLU A 658 -12.76 -12.32 22.43
C GLU A 658 -13.54 -11.13 23.02
N GLY A 659 -12.86 -10.02 23.32
CA GLY A 659 -13.48 -8.79 23.81
C GLY A 659 -14.47 -8.19 22.81
N ALA A 660 -14.08 -8.04 21.55
CA ALA A 660 -14.98 -7.53 20.51
C ALA A 660 -16.14 -8.49 20.22
N ASN A 661 -15.88 -9.80 20.20
CA ASN A 661 -16.93 -10.82 20.05
C ASN A 661 -17.95 -10.76 21.21
N ALA A 662 -17.49 -10.52 22.44
CA ALA A 662 -18.36 -10.34 23.59
C ALA A 662 -19.24 -9.08 23.44
N VAL A 663 -18.67 -7.96 22.99
CA VAL A 663 -19.42 -6.72 22.71
C VAL A 663 -20.50 -6.95 21.65
N LEU A 664 -20.17 -7.63 20.55
CA LEU A 664 -21.16 -7.97 19.52
C LEU A 664 -22.26 -8.90 20.05
N GLY A 665 -21.90 -9.85 20.93
CA GLY A 665 -22.86 -10.71 21.62
C GLY A 665 -23.81 -9.92 22.53
N GLU A 666 -23.28 -8.95 23.28
CA GLU A 666 -24.07 -8.04 24.11
C GLU A 666 -25.00 -7.16 23.28
N LEU A 667 -24.54 -6.65 22.14
CA LEU A 667 -25.36 -5.89 21.20
C LEU A 667 -26.55 -6.74 20.72
N VAL A 668 -26.31 -7.98 20.30
CA VAL A 668 -27.38 -8.90 19.87
C VAL A 668 -28.37 -9.21 21.00
N ALA A 669 -27.90 -9.31 22.24
CA ALA A 669 -28.73 -9.62 23.40
C ALA A 669 -29.57 -8.43 23.89
N ARG A 670 -28.98 -7.22 23.89
CA ARG A 670 -29.57 -6.02 24.51
C ARG A 670 -30.28 -5.11 23.51
N ALA A 671 -29.89 -5.15 22.24
CA ALA A 671 -30.51 -4.39 21.16
C ALA A 671 -30.78 -5.27 19.93
N PRO A 672 -31.55 -6.38 20.07
CA PRO A 672 -31.76 -7.36 19.00
C PRO A 672 -32.44 -6.81 17.74
N ASP A 673 -33.18 -5.70 17.90
CA ASP A 673 -33.93 -4.99 16.84
C ASP A 673 -33.13 -3.82 16.24
N ASN A 674 -31.94 -3.51 16.75
CA ASN A 674 -31.05 -2.54 16.11
C ASN A 674 -30.45 -3.17 14.84
N PRO A 675 -30.39 -2.47 13.68
CA PRO A 675 -29.82 -3.02 12.45
C PRO A 675 -28.37 -3.53 12.61
N ALA A 676 -27.59 -2.94 13.51
CA ALA A 676 -26.26 -3.41 13.87
C ALA A 676 -26.24 -4.88 14.36
N ALA A 677 -27.34 -5.37 14.94
CA ALA A 677 -27.47 -6.76 15.36
C ALA A 677 -27.45 -7.75 14.19
N ALA A 678 -27.85 -7.36 12.97
CA ALA A 678 -27.73 -8.21 11.79
C ALA A 678 -26.25 -8.41 11.42
N HIS A 679 -25.49 -7.32 11.35
CA HIS A 679 -24.04 -7.32 11.13
C HIS A 679 -23.30 -8.13 12.20
N ALA A 680 -23.64 -7.92 13.48
CA ALA A 680 -23.08 -8.66 14.60
C ALA A 680 -23.35 -10.17 14.52
N ARG A 681 -24.59 -10.56 14.17
CA ARG A 681 -24.93 -11.98 13.99
C ARG A 681 -24.12 -12.62 12.87
N VAL A 682 -23.97 -11.94 11.72
CA VAL A 682 -23.14 -12.40 10.61
C VAL A 682 -21.69 -12.58 11.06
N ALA A 683 -21.09 -11.58 11.70
CA ALA A 683 -19.70 -11.63 12.14
C ALA A 683 -19.44 -12.72 13.19
N LEU A 684 -20.39 -12.96 14.10
CA LEU A 684 -20.30 -14.01 15.12
C LEU A 684 -20.51 -15.42 14.54
N SER A 685 -21.31 -15.57 13.47
CA SER A 685 -21.63 -16.89 12.89
C SER A 685 -20.65 -17.31 11.80
N ALA A 686 -20.16 -16.38 10.99
CA ALA A 686 -19.38 -16.67 9.79
C ALA A 686 -18.12 -17.54 10.06
N PRO A 687 -17.35 -17.35 11.15
CA PRO A 687 -16.25 -18.26 11.47
C PRO A 687 -16.67 -19.73 11.66
N GLY A 688 -17.92 -19.99 12.08
CA GLY A 688 -18.45 -21.33 12.28
C GLY A 688 -18.96 -22.02 11.00
N LEU A 689 -19.01 -21.32 9.87
CA LEU A 689 -19.41 -21.89 8.56
C LEU A 689 -18.32 -22.76 7.92
N ARG A 690 -17.11 -22.75 8.48
CA ARG A 690 -15.99 -23.56 8.04
C ARG A 690 -15.13 -23.92 9.23
N ASP A 691 -14.20 -24.83 9.03
CA ASP A 691 -13.17 -25.05 10.03
C ASP A 691 -12.29 -23.80 10.05
N PHE A 692 -12.26 -23.11 11.17
CA PHE A 692 -11.57 -21.83 11.26
C PHE A 692 -10.13 -22.07 11.70
N LYS A 693 -9.16 -21.68 10.86
CA LYS A 693 -7.75 -21.86 11.17
C LYS A 693 -7.35 -20.89 12.27
N VAL A 694 -6.88 -21.45 13.36
CA VAL A 694 -6.11 -20.72 14.35
C VAL A 694 -4.74 -21.36 14.41
N LEU A 695 -3.73 -20.58 14.67
CA LEU A 695 -2.47 -21.19 15.04
C LEU A 695 -2.57 -21.50 16.57
N ASP A 696 -2.13 -22.68 17.02
CA ASP A 696 -2.02 -23.11 18.44
C ASP A 696 -0.82 -22.53 19.25
N ALA A 697 -1.06 -21.48 20.05
CA ALA A 697 -0.01 -20.84 20.86
C ALA A 697 0.61 -21.74 21.96
N GLU A 698 -0.03 -22.85 22.36
CA GLU A 698 0.43 -23.71 23.44
C GLU A 698 1.59 -24.64 23.03
N ALA A 699 1.77 -24.87 21.73
CA ALA A 699 2.80 -25.76 21.21
C ALA A 699 4.23 -25.18 21.29
N GLY A 700 4.37 -23.90 21.69
CA GLY A 700 5.65 -23.21 21.78
C GLY A 700 6.27 -22.90 20.41
N ARG A 701 7.32 -22.08 20.41
CA ARG A 701 7.97 -21.54 19.19
C ARG A 701 8.57 -22.60 18.25
N ASP A 702 8.88 -23.79 18.77
CA ASP A 702 9.45 -24.91 18.00
C ASP A 702 8.36 -25.90 17.50
N GLY A 703 7.09 -25.65 17.84
CA GLY A 703 5.95 -26.54 17.61
C GLY A 703 4.80 -25.90 16.82
N LEU A 704 5.09 -25.00 15.87
CA LEU A 704 4.09 -24.37 15.02
C LEU A 704 3.07 -25.39 14.48
N ALA A 705 1.81 -25.19 14.83
CA ALA A 705 0.71 -26.06 14.42
C ALA A 705 -0.52 -25.20 14.13
N ILE A 706 -1.15 -25.43 12.97
CA ILE A 706 -2.52 -24.97 12.77
C ILE A 706 -3.41 -25.90 13.60
N ARG A 707 -4.21 -25.31 14.49
CA ARG A 707 -5.37 -25.94 15.09
C ARG A 707 -6.61 -25.39 14.38
N THR A 708 -7.61 -26.23 14.18
CA THR A 708 -8.91 -25.71 13.79
C THR A 708 -9.76 -25.48 15.02
N ILE A 709 -10.44 -24.34 15.04
CA ILE A 709 -11.72 -24.28 15.73
C ILE A 709 -12.68 -25.04 14.81
N ALA A 710 -13.09 -26.21 15.27
CA ALA A 710 -14.00 -27.07 14.51
C ALA A 710 -15.23 -26.27 14.10
N ASN A 711 -15.60 -26.43 12.83
CA ASN A 711 -16.79 -25.78 12.30
C ASN A 711 -18.03 -26.18 13.10
N LYS A 712 -19.03 -25.31 13.04
CA LYS A 712 -20.37 -25.57 13.56
C LYS A 712 -21.38 -25.25 12.47
N VAL A 713 -21.15 -25.77 11.25
CA VAL A 713 -21.88 -25.35 10.03
C VAL A 713 -23.38 -25.32 10.26
N GLY A 714 -23.98 -26.38 10.80
CA GLY A 714 -25.42 -26.42 11.06
C GLY A 714 -25.92 -25.31 12.00
N GLN A 715 -25.16 -24.96 13.04
CA GLN A 715 -25.52 -23.88 13.97
C GLN A 715 -25.26 -22.50 13.35
N ALA A 716 -24.09 -22.32 12.72
CA ALA A 716 -23.67 -21.08 12.10
C ALA A 716 -24.56 -20.70 10.92
N ALA A 717 -24.81 -21.64 10.00
CA ALA A 717 -25.70 -21.45 8.86
C ALA A 717 -27.12 -21.14 9.31
N LYS A 718 -27.63 -21.82 10.36
CA LYS A 718 -28.94 -21.49 10.94
C LYS A 718 -28.98 -20.07 11.50
N ALA A 719 -27.97 -19.67 12.28
CA ALA A 719 -27.91 -18.34 12.88
C ALA A 719 -27.83 -17.23 11.80
N GLN A 720 -27.00 -17.43 10.78
CA GLN A 720 -26.81 -16.48 9.69
C GLN A 720 -28.03 -16.42 8.78
N ALA A 721 -28.60 -17.56 8.39
CA ALA A 721 -29.84 -17.60 7.62
C ALA A 721 -31.01 -16.98 8.39
N GLU A 722 -31.12 -17.18 9.70
CA GLU A 722 -32.13 -16.49 10.51
C GLU A 722 -31.90 -14.97 10.52
N ALA A 723 -30.66 -14.52 10.68
CA ALA A 723 -30.33 -13.09 10.66
C ALA A 723 -30.66 -12.42 9.31
N LEU A 724 -30.44 -13.14 8.20
CA LEU A 724 -30.55 -12.59 6.84
C LEU A 724 -31.92 -12.82 6.17
N LEU A 725 -32.63 -13.90 6.50
CA LEU A 725 -33.88 -14.29 5.81
C LEU A 725 -35.15 -14.12 6.66
N LYS A 726 -35.03 -13.85 7.96
CA LYS A 726 -36.22 -13.55 8.81
C LYS A 726 -36.87 -12.22 8.45
N THR A 727 -36.04 -11.21 8.19
CA THR A 727 -36.46 -9.87 7.77
C THR A 727 -35.55 -9.42 6.61
N PRO A 728 -35.71 -10.02 5.41
CA PRO A 728 -34.76 -9.87 4.32
C PRO A 728 -34.62 -8.43 3.84
N ASP A 729 -35.71 -7.65 3.86
CA ASP A 729 -35.66 -6.24 3.45
C ASP A 729 -34.80 -5.39 4.39
N LEU A 730 -34.97 -5.55 5.71
CA LEU A 730 -34.17 -4.83 6.70
C LEU A 730 -32.71 -5.27 6.68
N ALA A 731 -32.46 -6.56 6.48
CA ALA A 731 -31.10 -7.10 6.40
C ALA A 731 -30.37 -6.59 5.15
N ALA A 732 -31.03 -6.56 3.98
CA ALA A 732 -30.48 -6.02 2.76
C ALA A 732 -30.26 -4.49 2.83
N ASP A 733 -31.19 -3.74 3.44
CA ASP A 733 -31.09 -2.29 3.63
C ASP A 733 -29.90 -1.88 4.51
N THR A 734 -29.55 -2.69 5.52
CA THR A 734 -28.45 -2.38 6.45
C THR A 734 -27.10 -2.93 6.01
N ILE A 735 -27.06 -4.14 5.42
CA ILE A 735 -25.81 -4.77 4.99
C ILE A 735 -25.34 -4.20 3.64
N GLY A 736 -26.27 -3.81 2.77
CA GLY A 736 -26.02 -3.53 1.35
C GLY A 736 -26.30 -4.78 0.51
N HIS A 737 -26.84 -4.62 -0.70
CA HIS A 737 -27.30 -5.73 -1.55
C HIS A 737 -26.14 -6.64 -1.95
N ILE A 738 -25.03 -6.06 -2.44
CA ILE A 738 -23.85 -6.81 -2.87
C ILE A 738 -23.32 -7.71 -1.74
N PRO A 739 -22.94 -7.18 -0.56
CA PRO A 739 -22.48 -8.01 0.55
C PRO A 739 -23.58 -8.91 1.12
N TYR A 740 -24.85 -8.49 1.16
CA TYR A 740 -25.96 -9.30 1.64
C TYR A 740 -26.13 -10.61 0.85
N PHE A 741 -26.16 -10.52 -0.48
CA PHE A 741 -26.26 -11.70 -1.35
C PHE A 741 -24.96 -12.52 -1.34
N GLY A 742 -23.80 -11.86 -1.22
CA GLY A 742 -22.53 -12.54 -1.00
C GLY A 742 -22.53 -13.44 0.23
N GLN A 743 -23.06 -12.95 1.36
CA GLN A 743 -23.16 -13.72 2.61
C GLN A 743 -24.12 -14.91 2.50
N LEU A 744 -25.28 -14.73 1.86
CA LEU A 744 -26.23 -15.84 1.62
C LEU A 744 -25.63 -16.94 0.73
N ARG A 745 -24.85 -16.54 -0.29
CA ARG A 745 -24.08 -17.46 -1.12
C ARG A 745 -23.07 -18.26 -0.27
N THR A 746 -22.29 -17.59 0.57
CA THR A 746 -21.33 -18.26 1.47
C THR A 746 -22.00 -19.27 2.39
N VAL A 747 -23.20 -18.96 2.91
CA VAL A 747 -23.99 -19.91 3.71
C VAL A 747 -24.39 -21.14 2.91
N ALA A 748 -24.88 -20.97 1.67
CA ALA A 748 -25.27 -22.08 0.81
C ALA A 748 -24.08 -22.96 0.40
N GLU A 749 -22.94 -22.34 0.09
CA GLU A 749 -21.69 -23.05 -0.24
C GLU A 749 -21.17 -23.84 0.96
N ALA A 750 -21.21 -23.27 2.17
CA ALA A 750 -20.83 -23.97 3.40
C ALA A 750 -21.74 -25.18 3.72
N LEU A 751 -23.06 -25.02 3.54
CA LEU A 751 -24.03 -26.11 3.74
C LEU A 751 -23.81 -27.26 2.75
N GLU A 752 -23.59 -26.94 1.48
CA GLU A 752 -23.30 -27.94 0.44
C GLU A 752 -21.99 -28.67 0.72
N ALA A 753 -20.92 -27.94 1.06
CA ALA A 753 -19.64 -28.55 1.42
C ALA A 753 -19.75 -29.46 2.67
N HIS A 754 -20.70 -29.17 3.56
CA HIS A 754 -21.01 -29.98 4.74
C HIS A 754 -21.94 -31.18 4.44
N GLY A 755 -22.45 -31.31 3.20
CA GLY A 755 -23.36 -32.37 2.78
C GLY A 755 -24.84 -32.09 3.03
N ASP A 756 -25.21 -30.90 3.50
CA ASP A 756 -26.58 -30.44 3.73
C ASP A 756 -27.18 -29.79 2.46
N THR A 757 -27.13 -30.49 1.32
CA THR A 757 -27.53 -29.96 0.00
C THR A 757 -28.96 -29.42 -0.02
N ASP A 758 -29.91 -30.11 0.63
CA ASP A 758 -31.31 -29.67 0.69
C ASP A 758 -31.45 -28.28 1.34
N LYS A 759 -30.67 -28.01 2.40
CA LYS A 759 -30.67 -26.70 3.05
C LYS A 759 -29.97 -25.64 2.20
N ALA A 760 -28.91 -26.03 1.49
CA ALA A 760 -28.23 -25.13 0.56
C ALA A 760 -29.16 -24.69 -0.59
N VAL A 761 -29.96 -25.62 -1.12
CA VAL A 761 -31.02 -25.35 -2.10
C VAL A 761 -32.07 -24.42 -1.52
N ASP A 762 -32.61 -24.69 -0.32
CA ASP A 762 -33.60 -23.82 0.34
C ASP A 762 -33.09 -22.39 0.56
N VAL A 763 -31.83 -22.23 1.00
CA VAL A 763 -31.21 -20.89 1.14
C VAL A 763 -31.13 -20.18 -0.20
N MET A 764 -30.70 -20.87 -1.26
CA MET A 764 -30.58 -20.27 -2.60
C MET A 764 -31.93 -19.94 -3.23
N GLU A 765 -32.96 -20.78 -3.07
CA GLU A 765 -34.32 -20.49 -3.54
C GLU A 765 -34.88 -19.24 -2.88
N LYS A 766 -34.72 -19.11 -1.56
CA LYS A 766 -35.11 -17.90 -0.81
C LYS A 766 -34.31 -16.69 -1.23
N THR A 767 -33.00 -16.85 -1.46
CA THR A 767 -32.13 -15.78 -1.96
C THR A 767 -32.61 -15.26 -3.30
N ILE A 768 -32.90 -16.14 -4.25
CA ILE A 768 -33.43 -15.79 -5.59
C ILE A 768 -34.80 -15.12 -5.47
N LYS A 769 -35.66 -15.58 -4.55
CA LYS A 769 -36.94 -14.91 -4.29
C LYS A 769 -36.73 -13.48 -3.82
N VAL A 770 -35.83 -13.25 -2.86
CA VAL A 770 -35.50 -11.89 -2.38
C VAL A 770 -34.92 -11.03 -3.50
N MET A 771 -34.04 -11.58 -4.35
CA MET A 771 -33.52 -10.88 -5.53
C MET A 771 -34.66 -10.41 -6.45
N LYS A 772 -35.62 -11.30 -6.74
CA LYS A 772 -36.81 -10.98 -7.57
C LYS A 772 -37.71 -9.92 -6.93
N ASP A 773 -38.01 -10.07 -5.64
CA ASP A 773 -38.86 -9.14 -4.90
C ASP A 773 -38.26 -7.74 -4.85
N ARG A 774 -36.92 -7.64 -4.73
CA ARG A 774 -36.17 -6.39 -4.70
C ARG A 774 -35.77 -5.85 -6.08
N ALA A 775 -36.23 -6.52 -7.15
CA ALA A 775 -35.93 -6.15 -8.53
C ALA A 775 -34.42 -6.01 -8.80
N ILE A 776 -33.61 -6.89 -8.20
CA ILE A 776 -32.23 -7.11 -8.65
C ILE A 776 -32.31 -7.61 -10.09
N LEU A 777 -31.34 -7.27 -10.94
CA LEU A 777 -31.56 -7.55 -12.34
C LEU A 777 -31.35 -9.01 -12.72
N ALA A 778 -31.96 -9.28 -13.88
CA ALA A 778 -32.16 -10.58 -14.44
C ALA A 778 -30.85 -11.36 -14.59
N SER A 779 -29.76 -10.73 -15.01
CA SER A 779 -28.48 -11.41 -15.21
C SER A 779 -27.86 -11.99 -13.93
N VAL A 780 -28.00 -11.28 -12.79
CA VAL A 780 -27.58 -11.77 -11.46
C VAL A 780 -28.50 -12.90 -11.01
N ILE A 781 -29.82 -12.72 -11.20
CA ILE A 781 -30.83 -13.75 -10.90
C ILE A 781 -30.54 -15.01 -11.73
N ASP A 782 -30.27 -14.88 -13.03
CA ASP A 782 -29.97 -15.98 -13.95
C ASP A 782 -28.69 -16.70 -13.54
N ASN A 783 -27.66 -15.97 -13.07
CA ASN A 783 -26.45 -16.59 -12.52
C ASN A 783 -26.78 -17.42 -11.29
N ALA A 784 -27.56 -16.87 -10.35
CA ALA A 784 -28.01 -17.57 -9.15
C ALA A 784 -28.88 -18.80 -9.48
N GLU A 785 -29.80 -18.70 -10.45
CA GLU A 785 -30.62 -19.81 -10.93
C GLU A 785 -29.80 -20.89 -11.63
N ARG A 786 -28.80 -20.52 -12.44
CA ARG A 786 -27.86 -21.48 -13.05
C ARG A 786 -27.07 -22.23 -11.98
N ARG A 787 -26.62 -21.54 -10.92
CA ARG A 787 -25.94 -22.18 -9.78
C ARG A 787 -26.88 -23.10 -9.02
N LEU A 788 -28.11 -22.68 -8.77
CA LEU A 788 -29.14 -23.51 -8.13
C LEU A 788 -29.40 -24.80 -8.91
N LYS A 789 -29.54 -24.72 -10.24
CA LYS A 789 -29.72 -25.88 -11.14
C LYS A 789 -28.54 -26.85 -11.15
N ARG A 790 -27.35 -26.44 -10.72
CA ARG A 790 -26.19 -27.34 -10.58
C ARG A 790 -26.19 -28.09 -9.23
N ARG A 791 -26.99 -27.64 -8.27
CA ARG A 791 -27.07 -28.18 -6.89
C ARG A 791 -28.19 -29.21 -6.72
N GLY A 792 -29.26 -29.10 -7.53
CA GLY A 792 -30.32 -30.11 -7.67
C GLY A 792 -30.03 -31.05 -8.82
#